data_AF-A0A8H6X1Q0-F1
#
_entry.id   AF-A0A8H6X1Q0-F1
#
_cell.length_a   1.000
_cell.length_b   1.000
_cell.length_c   1.000
_cell.angle_alpha   90.00
_cell.angle_beta   90.00
_cell.angle_gamma   90.00
#
_symmetry.space_group_name_H-M   'P 1'
#
loop_
_entity.id
_entity.type
_entity.pdbx_description
1 polymer ?
#
loop_
_entity_poly.entity_id
_entity_poly.type
_entity_poly.pdbx_seq_one_letter_code
_entity_poly.pdbx_strand_id
1 'polypeptide(L)'
;MRFFDRLPLPLLVLALPSVLAAQDAGSFEVVIDTKVSAMMMFVGNEDKLYIVDKAQGNAEQIKGHSAWGSVWDMNTNKVDVMDIQTNTFCSSGMHMPNGSYSVFGGNSAVRIGGDKADGDNWDSILQDFDGSKAIRILSPCTSDEEFSDSKCQWYDDPQNPSLQMQAQRWYSTAEPLADGTIVLMGGFTGGGFILRLYPNPDPTIGASLTYEYFPNTQKKTPQNLQFLFKTSGLNAYPHAFLMASGKMFLQANLSSTLWDHATNQETPLQDMPNGVVRVYPGSGATAMLPMTPANNWTQTVLFCGGSDMDDRSWGNFSFPFINTWDYPASKDCQRITPEGSGQYEQDDDMAEGRTMGQFIILPTGQLLVVNGGLNGTAGYGRNNALTPEGQMPFDQSFASGPVLTPGLYDPNAPKGSRWSSAGFQASEIPRLYHSSAILLPDGAVMLAGSNPNLDVNTTDAVHFKTEYRGEKFYPAYFAAKTRPKPEGVPKVLGYGGDAFDVKVPASSYEGKGNDAAKSAQVNVVRPGWTTHGMNMGQRFLQLENTYTVANDGTITLHVAQMPPNANLFQPGPAFVFVVINGIPSKGTHVIIGSGQIEEQPLSARTVLPQSVLASDDAAGSASTNTDADSKDGDSSGSSSNVGKIAAIAGAVGALAIAIVGLFVCLMRRRNSKIRAGIAAGKANRKPTLNLGDAGYKVAGAEVYAAVAPRSPGFGGYSAPVGDGDSQVFLTHKGSDAWSHSQRDSSVSGWDAPVQGYGAGYGDYPPMHSPPAAPYGYSPSHSANPSYSDFHNPSQSPPPGARYGP
;
A
#
# COMPACT_ATOMS: atom_id res chain seq x y z
N MET A 1 40.96 28.73 49.58
CA MET A 1 40.12 28.80 50.81
C MET A 1 38.69 28.49 50.43
N ARG A 2 37.95 27.76 51.30
CA ARG A 2 36.46 27.61 51.40
C ARG A 2 35.68 27.36 50.08
N PHE A 3 35.11 26.18 49.80
CA PHE A 3 34.00 25.48 50.49
C PHE A 3 32.73 26.32 50.71
N PHE A 4 31.70 26.01 49.91
CA PHE A 4 30.24 25.94 50.16
C PHE A 4 29.56 25.82 48.77
N ASP A 5 29.29 24.64 48.24
CA ASP A 5 28.17 23.70 48.50
C ASP A 5 26.77 24.15 48.03
N ARG A 6 26.29 23.41 47.03
CA ARG A 6 24.94 22.81 46.90
C ARG A 6 23.70 23.65 47.28
N LEU A 7 22.93 23.99 46.24
CA LEU A 7 21.48 24.18 46.32
C LEU A 7 20.84 23.55 45.06
N PRO A 8 20.04 22.48 45.18
CA PRO A 8 19.24 22.00 44.06
C PRO A 8 18.03 22.91 43.89
N LEU A 9 17.84 23.49 42.70
CA LEU A 9 16.51 24.01 42.33
C LEU A 9 15.58 22.82 42.12
N PRO A 10 14.42 22.74 42.80
CA PRO A 10 13.41 21.78 42.42
C PRO A 10 12.85 22.18 41.05
N LEU A 11 13.06 21.32 40.03
CA LEU A 11 12.26 21.40 38.82
C LEU A 11 10.83 21.02 39.21
N LEU A 12 9.99 22.03 39.49
CA LEU A 12 8.55 21.84 39.63
C LEU A 12 7.98 21.59 38.23
N VAL A 13 8.15 20.36 37.73
CA VAL A 13 7.44 19.88 36.55
C VAL A 13 5.97 19.86 36.91
N LEU A 14 5.27 20.92 36.54
CA LEU A 14 3.82 20.93 36.46
C LEU A 14 3.43 19.95 35.35
N ALA A 15 3.26 18.69 35.75
CA ALA A 15 2.46 17.72 35.03
C ALA A 15 1.01 18.21 35.04
N LEU A 16 0.73 19.23 34.22
CA LEU A 16 -0.61 19.44 33.71
C LEU A 16 -1.05 18.10 33.13
N PRO A 17 -2.20 17.52 33.54
CA PRO A 17 -2.71 16.38 32.83
C PRO A 17 -2.92 16.82 31.39
N SER A 18 -2.26 16.13 30.46
CA SER A 18 -2.63 16.19 29.06
C SER A 18 -4.07 15.71 28.97
N VAL A 19 -5.00 16.66 28.97
CA VAL A 19 -6.40 16.38 28.62
C VAL A 19 -6.32 15.75 27.25
N LEU A 20 -6.62 14.45 27.14
CA LEU A 20 -6.80 13.84 25.83
C LEU A 20 -7.93 14.63 25.17
N ALA A 21 -7.59 15.38 24.13
CA ALA A 21 -8.60 15.80 23.18
C ALA A 21 -9.29 14.52 22.69
N ALA A 22 -10.62 14.53 22.63
CA ALA A 22 -11.31 13.47 21.91
C ALA A 22 -10.79 13.48 20.47
N GLN A 23 -10.46 12.31 19.93
CA GLN A 23 -9.95 12.19 18.56
C GLN A 23 -11.08 12.58 17.61
N ASP A 24 -11.00 13.78 17.03
CA ASP A 24 -12.05 14.31 16.16
C ASP A 24 -12.25 13.37 14.96
N ALA A 25 -13.47 12.87 14.79
CA ALA A 25 -13.76 11.93 13.73
C ALA A 25 -13.68 12.60 12.36
N GLY A 26 -13.06 11.91 11.40
CA GLY A 26 -12.71 12.45 10.10
C GLY A 26 -11.44 13.31 10.08
N SER A 27 -10.71 13.45 11.20
CA SER A 27 -9.46 14.22 11.28
C SER A 27 -8.20 13.38 11.05
N PHE A 28 -7.08 14.10 10.90
CA PHE A 28 -5.72 13.57 10.89
C PHE A 28 -4.92 14.05 12.12
N GLU A 29 -4.11 13.18 12.70
CA GLU A 29 -3.17 13.49 13.78
C GLU A 29 -1.78 12.96 13.44
N VAL A 30 -0.75 13.82 13.42
CA VAL A 30 0.65 13.37 13.31
C VAL A 30 1.09 12.81 14.65
N VAL A 31 1.29 11.48 14.71
CA VAL A 31 1.53 10.74 15.96
C VAL A 31 3.01 10.38 16.17
N ILE A 32 3.80 10.21 15.09
CA ILE A 32 5.21 9.81 15.17
C ILE A 32 6.10 10.42 14.08
N ASP A 33 7.41 10.34 14.32
CA ASP A 33 8.48 10.35 13.32
C ASP A 33 8.93 8.87 13.10
N THR A 34 8.78 8.35 11.89
CA THR A 34 9.01 6.94 11.50
C THR A 34 10.48 6.59 11.35
N LYS A 35 11.41 7.54 11.44
CA LYS A 35 12.89 7.39 11.33
C LYS A 35 13.44 7.01 9.96
N VAL A 36 12.66 6.27 9.18
CA VAL A 36 12.90 5.90 7.78
C VAL A 36 11.63 6.19 6.99
N SER A 37 11.70 6.34 5.67
CA SER A 37 10.49 6.61 4.87
C SER A 37 9.66 5.32 4.74
N ALA A 38 8.38 5.38 5.07
CA ALA A 38 7.50 4.20 5.08
C ALA A 38 7.05 3.79 3.67
N MET A 39 8.01 3.34 2.86
CA MET A 39 7.76 2.77 1.53
C MET A 39 6.97 1.46 1.62
N MET A 40 7.15 0.71 2.70
CA MET A 40 6.42 -0.51 3.04
C MET A 40 6.06 -0.49 4.54
N MET A 41 4.92 -1.07 4.91
CA MET A 41 4.55 -1.31 6.32
C MET A 41 3.74 -2.60 6.51
N PHE A 42 3.72 -3.10 7.74
CA PHE A 42 2.81 -4.16 8.20
C PHE A 42 2.53 -4.04 9.70
N VAL A 43 1.30 -4.34 10.11
CA VAL A 43 0.96 -4.49 11.54
C VAL A 43 1.31 -5.90 11.96
N GLY A 44 2.20 -6.04 12.94
CA GLY A 44 2.69 -7.35 13.36
C GLY A 44 1.83 -8.04 14.43
N ASN A 45 1.23 -7.26 15.33
CA ASN A 45 0.39 -7.74 16.45
C ASN A 45 -0.44 -6.54 17.01
N GLU A 46 -1.03 -6.66 18.21
CA GLU A 46 -1.79 -5.58 18.85
C GLU A 46 -0.94 -4.35 19.22
N ASP A 47 0.39 -4.50 19.24
CA ASP A 47 1.34 -3.55 19.83
C ASP A 47 2.24 -2.84 18.81
N LYS A 48 2.68 -3.55 17.76
CA LYS A 48 3.76 -3.11 16.86
C LYS A 48 3.29 -2.88 15.42
N LEU A 49 3.66 -1.74 14.87
CA LEU A 49 3.69 -1.48 13.43
C LEU A 49 5.16 -1.51 12.97
N TYR A 50 5.46 -2.30 11.93
CA TYR A 50 6.78 -2.37 11.33
C TYR A 50 6.83 -1.59 10.02
N ILE A 51 7.95 -0.92 9.78
CA ILE A 51 8.15 0.06 8.71
C ILE A 51 9.46 -0.27 8.00
N VAL A 52 9.43 -0.29 6.67
CA VAL A 52 10.60 -0.60 5.82
C VAL A 52 10.68 0.40 4.66
N ASP A 53 11.90 0.83 4.36
CA ASP A 53 12.27 1.82 3.35
C ASP A 53 13.12 1.14 2.24
N LYS A 54 13.72 1.92 1.34
CA LYS A 54 14.88 1.49 0.54
C LYS A 54 16.18 1.76 1.30
N ALA A 55 17.28 1.09 0.92
CA ALA A 55 18.60 1.59 1.29
C ALA A 55 18.82 2.96 0.64
N GLN A 56 19.05 3.99 1.47
CA GLN A 56 19.26 5.38 1.07
C GLN A 56 19.95 6.14 2.22
N GLY A 57 20.33 7.41 2.00
CA GLY A 57 21.02 8.28 2.95
C GLY A 57 20.19 8.76 4.15
N ASN A 58 19.42 7.88 4.78
CA ASN A 58 18.64 8.17 5.99
C ASN A 58 19.56 8.65 7.12
N ALA A 59 19.13 9.69 7.84
CA ALA A 59 19.96 10.37 8.84
C ALA A 59 20.13 9.57 10.14
N GLU A 60 19.17 8.70 10.46
CA GLU A 60 19.25 7.77 11.60
C GLU A 60 20.16 6.60 11.26
N GLN A 61 20.89 6.09 12.25
CA GLN A 61 21.99 5.14 12.05
C GLN A 61 21.83 3.90 12.92
N ILE A 62 22.13 2.73 12.36
CA ILE A 62 22.20 1.44 13.06
C ILE A 62 23.48 0.71 12.65
N LYS A 63 24.16 0.06 13.61
CA LYS A 63 25.45 -0.68 13.48
C LYS A 63 26.61 0.02 12.73
N GLY A 64 26.48 1.28 12.33
CA GLY A 64 27.47 2.03 11.55
C GLY A 64 27.04 2.41 10.13
N HIS A 65 25.78 2.18 9.76
CA HIS A 65 25.18 2.59 8.48
C HIS A 65 23.82 3.26 8.66
N SER A 66 23.25 3.80 7.58
CA SER A 66 21.90 4.37 7.55
C SER A 66 20.84 3.29 7.75
N ALA A 67 19.87 3.56 8.63
CA ALA A 67 18.74 2.65 8.83
C ALA A 67 17.75 2.71 7.66
N TRP A 68 17.21 1.56 7.25
CA TRP A 68 16.05 1.45 6.35
C TRP A 68 14.94 0.53 6.89
N GLY A 69 15.01 0.16 8.17
CA GLY A 69 13.91 -0.45 8.91
C GLY A 69 13.65 0.30 10.22
N SER A 70 12.40 0.30 10.68
CA SER A 70 12.02 0.73 12.03
C SER A 70 10.76 0.02 12.53
N VAL A 71 10.52 0.08 13.83
CA VAL A 71 9.29 -0.37 14.48
C VAL A 71 8.71 0.75 15.33
N TRP A 72 7.39 0.91 15.28
CA TRP A 72 6.62 1.74 16.20
C TRP A 72 5.87 0.86 17.21
N ASP A 73 6.13 1.11 18.48
CA ASP A 73 5.36 0.59 19.60
C ASP A 73 4.18 1.52 19.88
N MET A 74 2.97 1.06 19.56
CA MET A 74 1.72 1.84 19.64
C MET A 74 1.23 2.06 21.09
N ASN A 75 1.77 1.33 22.07
CA ASN A 75 1.40 1.45 23.49
C ASN A 75 2.21 2.54 24.20
N THR A 76 3.49 2.66 23.88
CA THR A 76 4.44 3.63 24.44
C THR A 76 4.67 4.85 23.54
N ASN A 77 4.19 4.79 22.30
CA ASN A 77 4.46 5.72 21.20
C ASN A 77 5.96 5.90 20.88
N LYS A 78 6.77 4.87 21.13
CA LYS A 78 8.21 4.84 20.85
C LYS A 78 8.47 4.30 19.45
N VAL A 79 9.46 4.86 18.75
CA VAL A 79 9.97 4.31 17.48
C VAL A 79 11.45 3.95 17.65
N ASP A 80 11.81 2.72 17.29
CA ASP A 80 13.18 2.21 17.26
C ASP A 80 13.58 1.85 15.83
N VAL A 81 14.84 2.13 15.45
CA VAL A 81 15.40 1.67 14.16
C VAL A 81 15.77 0.19 14.23
N MET A 82 15.65 -0.50 13.09
CA MET A 82 15.93 -1.93 12.94
C MET A 82 17.02 -2.17 11.91
N ASP A 83 17.83 -3.20 12.19
CA ASP A 83 18.89 -3.66 11.30
C ASP A 83 18.29 -4.49 10.17
N ILE A 84 18.64 -4.14 8.93
CA ILE A 84 18.34 -4.88 7.70
C ILE A 84 19.62 -4.79 6.87
N GLN A 85 20.03 -5.87 6.21
CA GLN A 85 21.32 -5.97 5.52
C GLN A 85 21.18 -5.90 3.99
N THR A 86 20.11 -6.45 3.42
CA THR A 86 19.90 -6.48 1.98
C THR A 86 18.88 -5.43 1.53
N ASN A 87 19.12 -4.77 0.41
CA ASN A 87 18.36 -3.60 -0.04
C ASN A 87 16.87 -3.90 -0.32
N THR A 88 15.98 -3.40 0.55
CA THR A 88 14.52 -3.69 0.54
C THR A 88 13.72 -2.92 -0.49
N PHE A 89 14.31 -2.01 -1.26
CA PHE A 89 13.63 -1.15 -2.24
C PHE A 89 12.69 -1.97 -3.16
N CYS A 90 11.38 -1.72 -3.11
CA CYS A 90 10.34 -2.43 -3.87
C CYS A 90 10.34 -3.96 -3.74
N SER A 91 10.56 -4.47 -2.53
CA SER A 91 10.25 -5.86 -2.17
C SER A 91 8.73 -6.10 -2.18
N SER A 92 8.29 -7.34 -2.44
CA SER A 92 6.99 -7.80 -1.93
C SER A 92 7.12 -8.22 -0.46
N GLY A 93 6.00 -8.37 0.24
CA GLY A 93 5.98 -9.01 1.55
C GLY A 93 4.65 -9.70 1.83
N MET A 94 4.67 -10.70 2.71
CA MET A 94 3.50 -11.47 3.08
C MET A 94 3.64 -12.05 4.49
N HIS A 95 2.50 -12.32 5.13
CA HIS A 95 2.44 -13.03 6.41
C HIS A 95 2.65 -14.54 6.22
N MET A 96 3.15 -15.19 7.27
CA MET A 96 3.27 -16.64 7.39
C MET A 96 2.17 -17.19 8.33
N PRO A 97 1.83 -18.48 8.26
CA PRO A 97 0.83 -19.09 9.14
C PRO A 97 1.09 -18.89 10.64
N ASN A 98 2.36 -18.88 11.07
CA ASN A 98 2.75 -18.76 12.47
C ASN A 98 2.71 -17.32 13.04
N GLY A 99 2.31 -16.31 12.26
CA GLY A 99 2.34 -14.90 12.67
C GLY A 99 3.61 -14.13 12.29
N SER A 100 4.67 -14.80 11.83
CA SER A 100 5.84 -14.12 11.25
C SER A 100 5.52 -13.49 9.89
N TYR A 101 6.34 -12.55 9.45
CA TYR A 101 6.26 -11.89 8.14
C TYR A 101 7.54 -12.14 7.34
N SER A 102 7.38 -12.34 6.04
CA SER A 102 8.49 -12.54 5.09
C SER A 102 8.49 -11.44 4.01
N VAL A 103 9.67 -10.98 3.64
CA VAL A 103 9.91 -9.90 2.67
C VAL A 103 10.81 -10.41 1.56
N PHE A 104 10.38 -10.25 0.31
CA PHE A 104 10.89 -10.97 -0.85
C PHE A 104 11.46 -10.01 -1.89
N GLY A 105 12.70 -10.23 -2.26
CA GLY A 105 13.39 -9.45 -3.28
C GLY A 105 13.77 -8.06 -2.82
N GLY A 106 13.80 -7.14 -3.76
CA GLY A 106 14.32 -5.80 -3.57
C GLY A 106 15.19 -5.36 -4.75
N ASN A 107 15.99 -4.32 -4.57
CA ASN A 107 16.91 -3.83 -5.59
C ASN A 107 18.33 -4.42 -5.41
N SER A 108 19.21 -4.21 -6.38
CA SER A 108 20.65 -4.35 -6.15
C SER A 108 21.16 -3.38 -5.07
N ALA A 109 22.36 -3.63 -4.54
CA ALA A 109 23.06 -2.66 -3.70
C ALA A 109 23.23 -1.31 -4.42
N VAL A 110 23.15 -0.19 -3.70
CA VAL A 110 23.27 1.17 -4.24
C VAL A 110 24.13 2.05 -3.36
N ARG A 111 24.75 3.07 -3.96
CA ARG A 111 25.37 4.16 -3.19
C ARG A 111 24.37 5.27 -2.89
N ILE A 112 24.73 6.17 -1.97
CA ILE A 112 24.08 7.48 -1.79
C ILE A 112 23.92 8.18 -3.16
N GLY A 113 22.71 8.62 -3.47
CA GLY A 113 22.25 9.08 -4.80
C GLY A 113 21.49 8.04 -5.63
N GLY A 114 21.47 6.77 -5.19
CA GLY A 114 20.77 5.63 -5.84
C GLY A 114 21.52 4.98 -7.00
N ASP A 115 22.70 5.49 -7.37
CA ASP A 115 23.57 4.91 -8.40
C ASP A 115 24.12 3.52 -7.98
N LYS A 116 24.75 2.79 -8.91
CA LYS A 116 25.46 1.52 -8.61
C LYS A 116 26.45 1.72 -7.44
N ALA A 117 26.38 0.79 -6.49
CA ALA A 117 27.33 0.59 -5.40
C ALA A 117 28.80 0.46 -5.86
N ASP A 118 29.73 0.68 -4.93
CA ASP A 118 31.18 0.63 -5.20
C ASP A 118 31.81 -0.77 -5.19
N GLY A 119 31.14 -1.77 -4.60
CA GLY A 119 31.52 -3.18 -4.63
C GLY A 119 30.66 -4.05 -5.55
N ASP A 120 31.03 -5.33 -5.66
CA ASP A 120 30.17 -6.35 -6.28
C ASP A 120 29.07 -6.75 -5.28
N ASN A 121 27.82 -6.42 -5.60
CA ASN A 121 26.63 -6.70 -4.80
C ASN A 121 26.63 -6.12 -3.37
N TRP A 122 27.41 -5.06 -3.14
CA TRP A 122 27.60 -4.41 -1.83
C TRP A 122 28.07 -2.95 -1.99
N ASP A 123 27.59 -2.02 -1.16
CA ASP A 123 28.12 -0.65 -1.05
C ASP A 123 28.90 -0.40 0.26
N SER A 124 30.08 0.22 0.17
CA SER A 124 30.93 0.47 1.34
C SER A 124 30.44 1.58 2.29
N ILE A 125 29.47 2.42 1.87
CA ILE A 125 28.95 3.56 2.64
C ILE A 125 27.58 3.25 3.23
N LEU A 126 26.64 2.79 2.41
CA LEU A 126 25.31 2.37 2.90
C LEU A 126 25.34 1.01 3.59
N GLN A 127 26.36 0.18 3.34
CA GLN A 127 26.44 -1.19 3.86
C GLN A 127 25.20 -2.02 3.48
N ASP A 128 24.65 -1.78 2.29
CA ASP A 128 23.56 -2.57 1.71
C ASP A 128 24.10 -3.67 0.80
N PHE A 129 23.58 -4.87 0.96
CA PHE A 129 23.81 -6.00 0.05
C PHE A 129 22.71 -6.06 -1.02
N ASP A 130 23.00 -6.73 -2.14
CA ASP A 130 22.00 -7.04 -3.18
C ASP A 130 20.76 -7.74 -2.61
N GLY A 131 19.63 -7.03 -2.64
CA GLY A 131 18.34 -7.52 -2.20
C GLY A 131 17.55 -8.25 -3.29
N SER A 132 18.00 -8.26 -4.56
CA SER A 132 17.22 -8.75 -5.69
C SER A 132 16.75 -10.21 -5.58
N LYS A 133 17.41 -11.03 -4.74
CA LYS A 133 16.98 -12.40 -4.38
C LYS A 133 16.63 -12.59 -2.90
N ALA A 134 16.87 -11.61 -2.04
CA ALA A 134 16.83 -11.80 -0.60
C ALA A 134 15.43 -12.19 -0.07
N ILE A 135 15.42 -13.01 0.98
CA ILE A 135 14.24 -13.34 1.77
C ILE A 135 14.54 -12.96 3.23
N ARG A 136 13.76 -12.03 3.77
CA ARG A 136 13.96 -11.50 5.13
C ARG A 136 12.77 -11.88 5.97
N ILE A 137 12.99 -12.43 7.15
CA ILE A 137 11.91 -12.94 8.02
C ILE A 137 11.92 -12.17 9.35
N LEU A 138 10.75 -11.75 9.82
CA LEU A 138 10.59 -11.14 11.15
C LEU A 138 9.48 -11.84 11.92
N SER A 139 9.71 -12.13 13.19
CA SER A 139 8.66 -12.54 14.13
C SER A 139 8.22 -11.32 14.96
N PRO A 140 6.96 -10.84 14.84
CA PRO A 140 6.47 -9.70 15.59
C PRO A 140 6.45 -9.90 17.12
N CYS A 141 7.46 -9.38 17.82
CA CYS A 141 7.47 -9.40 19.28
C CYS A 141 6.44 -8.42 19.89
N THR A 142 5.89 -8.77 21.06
CA THR A 142 4.95 -7.93 21.83
C THR A 142 5.67 -6.90 22.72
N SER A 143 4.92 -6.04 23.42
CA SER A 143 5.48 -4.98 24.29
C SER A 143 6.06 -5.49 25.61
N ASP A 144 5.74 -6.72 25.99
CA ASP A 144 6.28 -7.43 27.17
C ASP A 144 7.53 -8.26 26.85
N GLU A 145 7.94 -8.34 25.58
CA GLU A 145 9.17 -8.99 25.15
C GLU A 145 10.34 -8.02 25.02
N GLU A 146 11.54 -8.46 25.42
CA GLU A 146 12.78 -7.71 25.27
C GLU A 146 13.14 -7.54 23.78
N PHE A 147 12.76 -6.41 23.19
CA PHE A 147 12.93 -6.12 21.76
C PHE A 147 14.38 -6.25 21.25
N SER A 148 15.37 -6.15 22.13
CA SER A 148 16.79 -6.36 21.80
C SER A 148 17.19 -7.82 21.59
N ASP A 149 16.31 -8.79 21.87
CA ASP A 149 16.54 -10.20 21.54
C ASP A 149 16.55 -10.40 20.01
N SER A 150 17.51 -11.21 19.56
CA SER A 150 17.65 -11.76 18.21
C SER A 150 16.33 -12.20 17.55
N LYS A 151 15.40 -12.83 18.28
CA LYS A 151 14.10 -13.26 17.76
C LYS A 151 13.17 -12.12 17.32
N CYS A 152 13.39 -10.92 17.86
CA CYS A 152 12.61 -9.70 17.62
C CYS A 152 13.22 -8.80 16.53
N GLN A 153 14.36 -9.22 15.96
CA GLN A 153 15.08 -8.51 14.91
C GLN A 153 14.91 -9.24 13.57
N TRP A 154 15.23 -8.56 12.47
CA TRP A 154 15.17 -9.17 11.15
C TRP A 154 16.17 -10.30 11.01
N TYR A 155 15.68 -11.45 10.56
CA TYR A 155 16.49 -12.53 10.04
C TYR A 155 16.72 -12.27 8.54
N ASP A 156 17.77 -11.53 8.25
CA ASP A 156 18.28 -11.14 6.93
C ASP A 156 19.79 -11.42 6.93
N ASP A 157 20.21 -12.42 6.14
CA ASP A 157 21.61 -12.85 6.00
C ASP A 157 21.89 -13.11 4.51
N PRO A 158 22.65 -12.24 3.82
CA PRO A 158 22.97 -12.39 2.40
C PRO A 158 23.85 -13.61 2.11
N GLN A 159 24.54 -14.16 3.12
CA GLN A 159 25.41 -15.32 2.99
C GLN A 159 24.65 -16.64 3.15
N ASN A 160 23.39 -16.59 3.64
CA ASN A 160 22.57 -17.79 3.83
C ASN A 160 21.78 -18.15 2.56
N PRO A 161 22.11 -19.24 1.85
CA PRO A 161 21.38 -19.64 0.63
C PRO A 161 19.93 -20.10 0.90
N SER A 162 19.53 -20.28 2.17
CA SER A 162 18.14 -20.57 2.54
C SER A 162 17.27 -19.30 2.62
N LEU A 163 17.89 -18.12 2.62
CA LEU A 163 17.24 -16.81 2.58
C LEU A 163 17.31 -16.18 1.18
N GLN A 164 17.26 -17.01 0.14
CA GLN A 164 17.38 -16.58 -1.26
C GLN A 164 16.29 -17.21 -2.13
N MET A 165 15.59 -16.38 -2.90
CA MET A 165 14.72 -16.79 -4.00
C MET A 165 15.53 -17.38 -5.16
N GLN A 166 14.89 -18.16 -6.02
CA GLN A 166 15.58 -18.73 -7.18
C GLN A 166 15.70 -17.68 -8.30
N ALA A 167 14.65 -16.91 -8.57
CA ALA A 167 14.69 -15.77 -9.52
C ALA A 167 15.00 -14.44 -8.82
N GLN A 168 15.55 -13.48 -9.57
CA GLN A 168 15.63 -12.07 -9.13
C GLN A 168 14.27 -11.41 -9.27
N ARG A 169 13.88 -10.58 -8.30
CA ARG A 169 12.58 -9.90 -8.28
C ARG A 169 12.63 -8.53 -7.58
N TRP A 170 12.32 -7.50 -8.36
CA TRP A 170 12.07 -6.12 -7.91
C TRP A 170 10.68 -5.68 -8.42
N TYR A 171 9.79 -5.12 -7.58
CA TYR A 171 8.35 -4.99 -7.92
C TYR A 171 7.62 -6.33 -8.24
N SER A 172 7.93 -7.42 -7.54
CA SER A 172 7.15 -8.67 -7.61
C SER A 172 5.90 -8.63 -6.74
N THR A 173 4.90 -9.47 -7.03
CA THR A 173 3.77 -9.72 -6.13
C THR A 173 3.99 -10.99 -5.33
N ALA A 174 3.56 -10.96 -4.07
CA ALA A 174 3.36 -12.13 -3.21
C ALA A 174 1.86 -12.30 -2.89
N GLU A 175 1.34 -13.52 -2.92
CA GLU A 175 -0.01 -13.87 -2.46
C GLU A 175 0.05 -15.25 -1.75
N PRO A 176 -0.58 -15.44 -0.57
CA PRO A 176 -0.52 -16.68 0.17
C PRO A 176 -1.54 -17.70 -0.35
N LEU A 177 -1.30 -18.96 -0.04
CA LEU A 177 -2.13 -20.11 -0.42
C LEU A 177 -2.85 -20.72 0.78
N ALA A 178 -3.84 -21.57 0.49
CA ALA A 178 -4.59 -22.31 1.50
C ALA A 178 -3.73 -23.25 2.37
N ASP A 179 -2.57 -23.68 1.89
CA ASP A 179 -1.59 -24.49 2.66
C ASP A 179 -0.58 -23.64 3.46
N GLY A 180 -0.69 -22.31 3.40
CA GLY A 180 0.24 -21.39 4.06
C GLY A 180 1.58 -21.18 3.34
N THR A 181 1.80 -21.78 2.16
CA THR A 181 2.88 -21.34 1.26
C THR A 181 2.50 -20.03 0.55
N ILE A 182 3.49 -19.36 -0.04
CA ILE A 182 3.33 -18.08 -0.73
C ILE A 182 3.78 -18.25 -2.18
N VAL A 183 2.95 -17.80 -3.13
CA VAL A 183 3.37 -17.67 -4.54
C VAL A 183 4.05 -16.32 -4.72
N LEU A 184 5.24 -16.35 -5.32
CA LEU A 184 6.01 -15.16 -5.70
C LEU A 184 6.04 -15.07 -7.22
N MET A 185 5.64 -13.94 -7.80
CA MET A 185 5.50 -13.80 -9.26
C MET A 185 5.94 -12.44 -9.80
N GLY A 186 6.37 -12.42 -11.05
CA GLY A 186 6.76 -11.19 -11.73
C GLY A 186 7.98 -10.52 -11.12
N GLY A 187 8.06 -9.21 -11.34
CA GLY A 187 9.17 -8.36 -10.94
C GLY A 187 10.25 -8.23 -12.02
N PHE A 188 11.15 -7.28 -11.80
CA PHE A 188 12.23 -6.88 -12.68
C PHE A 188 13.51 -7.60 -12.24
N THR A 189 14.46 -7.74 -13.16
CA THR A 189 15.83 -8.22 -12.88
C THR A 189 16.86 -7.09 -12.91
N GLY A 190 16.43 -5.82 -12.87
CA GLY A 190 17.30 -4.64 -12.89
C GLY A 190 16.54 -3.32 -12.84
N GLY A 191 17.26 -2.22 -12.61
CA GLY A 191 16.73 -0.87 -12.42
C GLY A 191 16.12 -0.26 -13.70
N GLY A 192 14.91 0.30 -13.59
CA GLY A 192 14.16 0.94 -14.67
C GLY A 192 12.83 1.56 -14.22
N PHE A 193 12.25 2.43 -15.05
CA PHE A 193 10.92 3.01 -14.86
C PHE A 193 9.81 2.01 -15.22
N ILE A 194 9.90 1.29 -16.34
CA ILE A 194 8.97 0.21 -16.72
C ILE A 194 9.69 -0.93 -17.47
N LEU A 195 9.07 -2.12 -17.51
CA LEU A 195 9.67 -3.36 -18.03
C LEU A 195 9.63 -3.48 -19.57
N ARG A 196 10.21 -2.52 -20.29
CA ARG A 196 10.35 -2.61 -21.76
C ARG A 196 11.31 -1.59 -22.39
N LEU A 197 11.78 -1.94 -23.58
CA LEU A 197 12.17 -0.95 -24.60
C LEU A 197 10.91 -0.30 -25.22
N TYR A 198 11.09 0.76 -26.03
CA TYR A 198 10.00 1.27 -26.87
C TYR A 198 10.42 1.30 -28.36
N PRO A 199 9.67 0.63 -29.27
CA PRO A 199 8.59 -0.35 -29.01
C PRO A 199 9.08 -1.54 -28.16
N ASN A 200 8.16 -2.47 -27.80
CA ASN A 200 8.49 -3.67 -27.03
C ASN A 200 8.62 -4.92 -27.93
N PRO A 201 9.75 -5.16 -28.63
CA PRO A 201 9.91 -6.29 -29.55
C PRO A 201 10.25 -7.62 -28.83
N ASP A 202 10.75 -7.55 -27.61
CA ASP A 202 11.14 -8.70 -26.79
C ASP A 202 10.62 -8.46 -25.36
N PRO A 203 9.57 -9.19 -24.93
CA PRO A 203 8.94 -8.95 -23.64
C PRO A 203 9.81 -9.41 -22.45
N THR A 204 10.90 -10.14 -22.69
CA THR A 204 11.73 -10.82 -21.67
C THR A 204 12.87 -9.96 -21.12
N ILE A 205 13.23 -8.88 -21.82
CA ILE A 205 14.34 -8.01 -21.41
C ILE A 205 14.07 -7.43 -20.02
N GLY A 206 15.02 -7.61 -19.09
CA GLY A 206 14.96 -7.03 -17.74
C GLY A 206 13.84 -7.57 -16.83
N ALA A 207 13.09 -8.60 -17.24
CA ALA A 207 11.85 -9.03 -16.59
C ALA A 207 11.88 -10.48 -16.09
N SER A 208 11.49 -10.69 -14.83
CA SER A 208 11.28 -12.03 -14.27
C SER A 208 9.85 -12.50 -14.57
N LEU A 209 9.62 -12.97 -15.81
CA LEU A 209 8.32 -13.47 -16.28
C LEU A 209 7.95 -14.87 -15.72
N THR A 210 8.33 -15.12 -14.47
CA THR A 210 8.22 -16.41 -13.80
C THR A 210 7.44 -16.31 -12.50
N TYR A 211 6.97 -17.46 -12.00
CA TYR A 211 6.53 -17.64 -10.63
C TYR A 211 7.32 -18.76 -9.92
N GLU A 212 7.36 -18.69 -8.59
CA GLU A 212 7.89 -19.72 -7.69
C GLU A 212 7.15 -19.72 -6.34
N TYR A 213 7.56 -20.60 -5.42
CA TYR A 213 6.91 -20.81 -4.13
C TYR A 213 7.87 -20.61 -2.96
N PHE A 214 7.41 -19.97 -1.89
CA PHE A 214 8.10 -19.91 -0.60
C PHE A 214 7.26 -20.49 0.54
N PRO A 215 7.83 -21.37 1.40
CA PRO A 215 9.06 -22.13 1.15
C PRO A 215 8.88 -23.09 -0.03
N ASN A 216 9.95 -23.39 -0.77
CA ASN A 216 9.91 -24.28 -1.94
C ASN A 216 9.86 -25.77 -1.52
N THR A 217 8.80 -26.18 -0.82
CA THR A 217 8.58 -27.54 -0.30
C THR A 217 8.65 -28.61 -1.40
N GLN A 218 8.12 -28.28 -2.59
CA GLN A 218 8.07 -29.14 -3.76
C GLN A 218 9.37 -29.14 -4.60
N LYS A 219 10.38 -28.34 -4.23
CA LYS A 219 11.67 -28.19 -4.93
C LYS A 219 11.55 -27.91 -6.43
N LYS A 220 10.54 -27.13 -6.81
CA LYS A 220 10.29 -26.72 -8.20
C LYS A 220 11.15 -25.50 -8.56
N THR A 221 11.83 -25.54 -9.69
CA THR A 221 12.46 -24.35 -10.28
C THR A 221 11.38 -23.34 -10.71
N PRO A 222 11.69 -22.04 -10.83
CA PRO A 222 10.73 -21.06 -11.33
C PRO A 222 10.17 -21.48 -12.70
N GLN A 223 8.88 -21.24 -12.91
CA GLN A 223 8.15 -21.61 -14.11
C GLN A 223 7.64 -20.36 -14.82
N ASN A 224 7.59 -20.37 -16.16
CA ASN A 224 7.06 -19.26 -16.94
C ASN A 224 5.54 -19.10 -16.73
N LEU A 225 5.10 -17.85 -16.59
CA LEU A 225 3.68 -17.47 -16.47
C LEU A 225 3.30 -16.63 -17.70
N GLN A 226 2.51 -17.19 -18.63
CA GLN A 226 2.25 -16.57 -19.94
C GLN A 226 1.52 -15.23 -19.82
N PHE A 227 0.71 -15.06 -18.78
CA PHE A 227 0.11 -13.79 -18.40
C PHE A 227 1.14 -12.64 -18.32
N LEU A 228 2.32 -12.89 -17.76
CA LEU A 228 3.38 -11.89 -17.63
C LEU A 228 4.02 -11.54 -18.99
N PHE A 229 4.05 -12.49 -19.93
CA PHE A 229 4.45 -12.22 -21.32
C PHE A 229 3.39 -11.38 -22.04
N LYS A 230 2.09 -11.69 -21.88
CA LYS A 230 0.97 -10.88 -22.44
C LYS A 230 0.99 -9.44 -21.93
N THR A 231 1.34 -9.24 -20.67
CA THR A 231 1.26 -7.94 -19.97
C THR A 231 2.60 -7.18 -19.89
N SER A 232 3.65 -7.68 -20.56
CA SER A 232 5.01 -7.09 -20.56
C SER A 232 5.01 -5.58 -20.88
N GLY A 233 5.94 -4.86 -20.26
CA GLY A 233 5.94 -3.40 -20.17
C GLY A 233 5.22 -2.88 -18.93
N LEU A 234 4.01 -3.36 -18.63
CA LEU A 234 3.14 -2.82 -17.57
C LEU A 234 2.66 -3.95 -16.64
N ASN A 235 3.60 -4.71 -16.08
CA ASN A 235 3.37 -5.87 -15.21
C ASN A 235 4.21 -5.84 -13.92
N ALA A 236 4.56 -4.64 -13.46
CA ALA A 236 5.10 -4.37 -12.12
C ALA A 236 3.99 -4.54 -11.07
N TYR A 237 4.26 -5.26 -9.98
CA TYR A 237 3.24 -5.66 -8.99
C TYR A 237 1.92 -6.11 -9.63
N PRO A 238 1.90 -7.24 -10.38
CA PRO A 238 0.65 -7.77 -10.94
C PRO A 238 -0.34 -8.02 -9.80
N HIS A 239 -1.54 -7.45 -9.87
CA HIS A 239 -2.55 -7.62 -8.82
C HIS A 239 -2.97 -9.09 -8.78
N ALA A 240 -2.78 -9.75 -7.63
CA ALA A 240 -3.04 -11.17 -7.46
C ALA A 240 -3.95 -11.39 -6.25
N PHE A 241 -4.96 -12.24 -6.42
CA PHE A 241 -5.91 -12.60 -5.37
C PHE A 241 -6.28 -14.09 -5.47
N LEU A 242 -6.03 -14.89 -4.43
CA LEU A 242 -6.50 -16.28 -4.39
C LEU A 242 -8.03 -16.35 -4.23
N MET A 243 -8.68 -17.09 -5.13
CA MET A 243 -10.13 -17.29 -5.22
C MET A 243 -10.56 -18.60 -4.54
N ALA A 244 -11.86 -18.74 -4.27
CA ALA A 244 -12.45 -19.83 -3.50
C ALA A 244 -12.16 -21.24 -4.05
N SER A 245 -11.98 -21.41 -5.36
CA SER A 245 -11.60 -22.69 -5.96
C SER A 245 -10.12 -23.10 -5.75
N GLY A 246 -9.28 -22.20 -5.24
CA GLY A 246 -7.82 -22.35 -5.21
C GLY A 246 -7.12 -21.83 -6.47
N LYS A 247 -7.86 -21.37 -7.49
CA LYS A 247 -7.30 -20.56 -8.58
C LYS A 247 -7.02 -19.14 -8.10
N MET A 248 -6.13 -18.44 -8.79
CA MET A 248 -5.73 -17.08 -8.48
C MET A 248 -6.16 -16.13 -9.61
N PHE A 249 -6.91 -15.08 -9.28
CA PHE A 249 -7.23 -14.01 -10.21
C PHE A 249 -6.02 -13.07 -10.32
N LEU A 250 -5.59 -12.80 -11.56
CA LEU A 250 -4.46 -11.91 -11.85
C LEU A 250 -4.92 -10.74 -12.74
N GLN A 251 -4.43 -9.53 -12.47
CA GLN A 251 -4.67 -8.32 -13.29
C GLN A 251 -3.37 -7.51 -13.45
N ALA A 252 -2.97 -7.21 -14.69
CA ALA A 252 -1.79 -6.42 -15.04
C ALA A 252 -1.94 -5.83 -16.45
N ASN A 253 -1.27 -4.70 -16.73
CA ASN A 253 -1.54 -3.87 -17.91
C ASN A 253 -3.07 -3.62 -18.01
N LEU A 254 -3.68 -3.93 -19.16
CA LEU A 254 -5.13 -4.02 -19.34
C LEU A 254 -5.68 -5.45 -19.21
N SER A 255 -4.88 -6.48 -18.97
CA SER A 255 -5.36 -7.86 -19.00
C SER A 255 -5.69 -8.47 -17.66
N SER A 256 -6.61 -9.43 -17.70
CA SER A 256 -7.07 -10.21 -16.54
C SER A 256 -7.12 -11.70 -16.89
N THR A 257 -6.80 -12.57 -15.93
CA THR A 257 -6.90 -14.04 -16.10
C THR A 257 -7.26 -14.72 -14.78
N LEU A 258 -7.88 -15.89 -14.84
CA LEU A 258 -8.02 -16.80 -13.72
C LEU A 258 -7.02 -17.95 -13.91
N TRP A 259 -6.00 -18.00 -13.06
CA TRP A 259 -4.84 -18.87 -13.18
C TRP A 259 -4.87 -20.00 -12.14
N ASP A 260 -4.83 -21.24 -12.61
CA ASP A 260 -4.55 -22.41 -11.78
C ASP A 260 -3.03 -22.54 -11.61
N HIS A 261 -2.53 -22.15 -10.43
CA HIS A 261 -1.11 -22.17 -10.10
C HIS A 261 -0.55 -23.60 -9.92
N ALA A 262 -1.40 -24.60 -9.70
CA ALA A 262 -1.00 -25.99 -9.49
C ALA A 262 -0.79 -26.73 -10.83
N THR A 263 -1.63 -26.46 -11.83
CA THR A 263 -1.51 -27.01 -13.20
C THR A 263 -0.83 -26.05 -14.20
N ASN A 264 -0.57 -24.81 -13.79
CA ASN A 264 -0.12 -23.68 -14.62
C ASN A 264 -1.04 -23.38 -15.81
N GLN A 265 -2.36 -23.50 -15.63
CA GLN A 265 -3.35 -23.21 -16.67
C GLN A 265 -3.97 -21.82 -16.47
N GLU A 266 -3.96 -21.02 -17.52
CA GLU A 266 -4.57 -19.69 -17.54
C GLU A 266 -5.91 -19.71 -18.28
N THR A 267 -6.95 -19.14 -17.67
CA THR A 267 -8.25 -18.89 -18.28
C THR A 267 -8.43 -17.38 -18.44
N PRO A 268 -8.17 -16.80 -19.63
CA PRO A 268 -8.34 -15.37 -19.86
C PRO A 268 -9.74 -14.89 -19.52
N LEU A 269 -9.82 -13.77 -18.82
CA LEU A 269 -11.06 -13.06 -18.51
C LEU A 269 -11.17 -11.83 -19.42
N GLN A 270 -12.18 -10.99 -19.20
CA GLN A 270 -12.28 -9.72 -19.90
C GLN A 270 -11.04 -8.85 -19.62
N ASP A 271 -10.54 -8.14 -20.65
CA ASP A 271 -9.55 -7.08 -20.45
C ASP A 271 -10.25 -5.85 -19.78
N MET A 272 -9.50 -5.10 -18.96
CA MET A 272 -9.93 -3.95 -18.18
C MET A 272 -10.61 -2.88 -19.06
N PRO A 273 -11.86 -2.46 -18.73
CA PRO A 273 -12.57 -1.42 -19.47
C PRO A 273 -11.83 -0.08 -19.54
N ASN A 274 -12.26 0.74 -20.51
CA ASN A 274 -11.91 2.15 -20.65
C ASN A 274 -10.40 2.45 -20.82
N GLY A 275 -9.56 1.44 -21.02
CA GLY A 275 -8.12 1.59 -21.24
C GLY A 275 -7.32 1.98 -20.00
N VAL A 276 -7.90 1.89 -18.80
CA VAL A 276 -7.29 2.38 -17.56
C VAL A 276 -6.34 1.33 -16.96
N VAL A 277 -5.04 1.58 -17.04
CA VAL A 277 -4.01 0.74 -16.40
C VAL A 277 -4.02 0.96 -14.89
N ARG A 278 -4.23 -0.13 -14.15
CA ARG A 278 -4.34 -0.11 -12.67
C ARG A 278 -3.04 -0.44 -11.95
N VAL A 279 -2.22 -1.35 -12.48
CA VAL A 279 -0.91 -1.69 -11.90
C VAL A 279 0.09 -0.54 -12.06
N TYR A 280 1.26 -0.65 -11.43
CA TYR A 280 2.32 0.33 -11.56
C TYR A 280 2.76 0.48 -13.06
N PRO A 281 3.05 1.71 -13.53
CA PRO A 281 3.12 2.95 -12.75
C PRO A 281 1.78 3.72 -12.71
N GLY A 282 0.73 3.28 -13.42
CA GLY A 282 -0.60 3.89 -13.36
C GLY A 282 -1.18 3.91 -11.93
N SER A 283 -1.06 2.80 -11.21
CA SER A 283 -1.25 2.68 -9.76
C SER A 283 -2.65 3.12 -9.29
N GLY A 284 -3.70 2.52 -9.84
CA GLY A 284 -5.07 2.63 -9.33
C GLY A 284 -5.26 1.80 -8.06
N ALA A 285 -6.08 2.29 -7.13
CA ALA A 285 -6.44 1.60 -5.92
C ALA A 285 -7.14 0.27 -6.23
N THR A 286 -6.71 -0.84 -5.62
CA THR A 286 -7.39 -2.14 -5.71
C THR A 286 -7.67 -2.76 -4.34
N ALA A 287 -8.78 -3.48 -4.22
CA ALA A 287 -9.11 -4.30 -3.06
C ALA A 287 -10.11 -5.42 -3.40
N MET A 288 -10.07 -6.50 -2.63
CA MET A 288 -11.18 -7.45 -2.54
C MET A 288 -12.28 -6.84 -1.65
N LEU A 289 -13.53 -6.89 -2.10
CA LEU A 289 -14.70 -6.42 -1.33
C LEU A 289 -15.03 -7.38 -0.17
N PRO A 290 -15.78 -6.93 0.86
CA PRO A 290 -16.17 -7.74 2.01
C PRO A 290 -16.80 -9.09 1.64
N MET A 291 -16.18 -10.18 2.07
CA MET A 291 -16.80 -11.51 2.03
C MET A 291 -17.73 -11.64 3.24
N THR A 292 -19.04 -11.82 3.03
CA THR A 292 -20.05 -11.83 4.10
C THR A 292 -21.06 -12.96 3.96
N PRO A 293 -21.74 -13.39 5.04
CA PRO A 293 -22.84 -14.35 4.94
C PRO A 293 -23.93 -13.89 3.96
N ALA A 294 -24.20 -12.58 3.92
CA ALA A 294 -25.22 -11.97 3.05
C ALA A 294 -24.89 -12.05 1.55
N ASN A 295 -23.60 -12.08 1.18
CA ASN A 295 -23.16 -12.32 -0.21
C ASN A 295 -22.58 -13.73 -0.42
N ASN A 296 -22.82 -14.67 0.50
CA ASN A 296 -22.27 -16.02 0.49
C ASN A 296 -20.73 -16.06 0.32
N TRP A 297 -20.04 -15.09 0.93
CA TRP A 297 -18.58 -14.89 0.84
C TRP A 297 -18.04 -14.75 -0.60
N THR A 298 -18.86 -14.21 -1.51
CA THR A 298 -18.48 -13.99 -2.91
C THR A 298 -17.30 -13.03 -3.02
N GLN A 299 -16.28 -13.42 -3.78
CA GLN A 299 -15.07 -12.62 -4.00
C GLN A 299 -15.22 -11.74 -5.23
N THR A 300 -15.54 -10.47 -5.00
CA THR A 300 -15.53 -9.40 -6.00
C THR A 300 -14.31 -8.51 -5.76
N VAL A 301 -13.55 -8.19 -6.81
CA VAL A 301 -12.40 -7.27 -6.75
C VAL A 301 -12.81 -5.93 -7.34
N LEU A 302 -12.47 -4.84 -6.66
CA LEU A 302 -12.67 -3.45 -7.07
C LEU A 302 -11.35 -2.84 -7.54
N PHE A 303 -11.43 -2.01 -8.59
CA PHE A 303 -10.34 -1.19 -9.11
C PHE A 303 -10.84 0.24 -9.32
N CYS A 304 -10.12 1.25 -8.82
CA CYS A 304 -10.47 2.65 -8.97
C CYS A 304 -9.25 3.53 -9.25
N GLY A 305 -9.37 4.48 -10.16
CA GLY A 305 -8.25 5.33 -10.56
C GLY A 305 -7.18 4.60 -11.38
N GLY A 306 -5.97 5.16 -11.43
CA GLY A 306 -4.94 4.78 -12.41
C GLY A 306 -4.90 5.75 -13.60
N SER A 307 -4.44 5.30 -14.77
CA SER A 307 -4.30 6.18 -15.95
C SER A 307 -4.55 5.45 -17.27
N ASP A 308 -5.15 6.16 -18.22
CA ASP A 308 -5.52 5.78 -19.58
C ASP A 308 -4.54 6.33 -20.65
N MET A 309 -3.31 6.68 -20.25
CA MET A 309 -2.25 7.08 -21.19
C MET A 309 -2.07 6.09 -22.34
N ASP A 310 -1.84 6.61 -23.55
CA ASP A 310 -1.55 5.81 -24.73
C ASP A 310 -0.22 5.05 -24.59
N ASP A 311 -0.07 3.96 -25.37
CA ASP A 311 1.10 3.08 -25.28
C ASP A 311 2.44 3.82 -25.40
N ARG A 312 2.54 4.86 -26.24
CA ARG A 312 3.81 5.60 -26.39
C ARG A 312 4.13 6.42 -25.14
N SER A 313 3.12 7.02 -24.51
CA SER A 313 3.31 7.95 -23.38
C SER A 313 3.96 7.30 -22.15
N TRP A 314 3.70 6.01 -21.90
CA TRP A 314 4.38 5.23 -20.85
C TRP A 314 5.91 5.12 -21.04
N GLY A 315 6.44 5.35 -22.24
CA GLY A 315 7.89 5.36 -22.48
C GLY A 315 8.56 3.99 -22.37
N ASN A 316 9.70 3.93 -21.66
CA ASN A 316 10.59 2.76 -21.59
C ASN A 316 11.29 2.65 -20.21
N PHE A 317 12.28 1.74 -20.09
CA PHE A 317 13.14 1.58 -18.92
C PHE A 317 13.72 2.88 -18.32
N SER A 318 13.91 3.95 -19.08
CA SER A 318 14.58 5.17 -18.58
C SER A 318 13.61 6.20 -18.00
N PHE A 319 12.46 6.42 -18.65
CA PHE A 319 11.48 7.47 -18.28
C PHE A 319 10.19 7.39 -19.11
N PRO A 320 9.09 8.04 -18.67
CA PRO A 320 7.92 8.30 -19.51
C PRO A 320 8.26 9.24 -20.68
N PHE A 321 7.46 9.17 -21.76
CA PHE A 321 7.67 9.96 -22.98
C PHE A 321 6.83 11.24 -23.06
N ILE A 322 6.14 11.58 -21.97
CA ILE A 322 5.41 12.84 -21.77
C ILE A 322 5.67 13.40 -20.36
N ASN A 323 5.24 14.64 -20.15
CA ASN A 323 5.08 15.22 -18.81
C ASN A 323 3.88 14.58 -18.10
N THR A 324 4.11 13.45 -17.44
CA THR A 324 3.06 12.70 -16.73
C THR A 324 2.32 13.55 -15.71
N TRP A 325 3.02 14.43 -14.98
CA TRP A 325 2.43 15.33 -13.99
C TRP A 325 1.40 16.34 -14.56
N ASP A 326 1.31 16.50 -15.89
CA ASP A 326 0.30 17.31 -16.59
C ASP A 326 -0.89 16.45 -17.11
N TYR A 327 -0.79 15.11 -17.03
CA TYR A 327 -1.79 14.15 -17.50
C TYR A 327 -2.72 13.72 -16.35
N PRO A 328 -4.05 13.86 -16.45
CA PRO A 328 -4.96 13.54 -15.35
C PRO A 328 -5.03 12.04 -15.05
N ALA A 329 -5.14 11.70 -13.77
CA ALA A 329 -5.48 10.35 -13.35
C ALA A 329 -6.98 10.09 -13.53
N SER A 330 -7.35 8.84 -13.80
CA SER A 330 -8.74 8.46 -14.05
C SER A 330 -9.60 8.53 -12.77
N LYS A 331 -10.90 8.75 -12.95
CA LYS A 331 -11.94 8.60 -11.90
C LYS A 331 -12.59 7.22 -11.90
N ASP A 332 -12.43 6.50 -13.01
CA ASP A 332 -13.17 5.30 -13.36
C ASP A 332 -13.02 4.19 -12.30
N CYS A 333 -14.14 3.57 -11.95
CA CYS A 333 -14.17 2.40 -11.07
C CYS A 333 -14.83 1.19 -11.75
N GLN A 334 -14.16 0.04 -11.67
CA GLN A 334 -14.62 -1.24 -12.21
C GLN A 334 -14.59 -2.31 -11.13
N ARG A 335 -15.63 -3.15 -11.08
CA ARG A 335 -15.66 -4.35 -10.24
C ARG A 335 -15.70 -5.61 -11.11
N ILE A 336 -15.11 -6.71 -10.66
CA ILE A 336 -15.19 -8.03 -11.31
C ILE A 336 -15.38 -9.12 -10.26
N THR A 337 -16.20 -10.13 -10.57
CA THR A 337 -16.34 -11.34 -9.76
C THR A 337 -15.74 -12.51 -10.56
N PRO A 338 -14.45 -12.87 -10.35
CA PRO A 338 -13.70 -13.71 -11.28
C PRO A 338 -14.25 -15.13 -11.45
N GLU A 339 -14.76 -15.73 -10.37
CA GLU A 339 -15.39 -17.07 -10.39
C GLU A 339 -16.93 -17.01 -10.53
N GLY A 340 -17.47 -15.82 -10.82
CA GLY A 340 -18.89 -15.57 -11.06
C GLY A 340 -19.16 -15.25 -12.53
N SER A 341 -19.34 -13.96 -12.85
CA SER A 341 -19.53 -13.49 -14.22
C SER A 341 -18.25 -13.54 -15.06
N GLY A 342 -17.07 -13.39 -14.43
CA GLY A 342 -15.79 -13.23 -15.13
C GLY A 342 -15.69 -11.96 -16.00
N GLN A 343 -16.67 -11.05 -15.89
CA GLN A 343 -16.75 -9.78 -16.61
C GLN A 343 -16.63 -8.60 -15.64
N TYR A 344 -16.18 -7.46 -16.14
CA TYR A 344 -16.20 -6.20 -15.41
C TYR A 344 -17.56 -5.52 -15.47
N GLU A 345 -17.94 -4.90 -14.37
CA GLU A 345 -19.12 -4.04 -14.24
C GLU A 345 -18.67 -2.63 -13.82
N GLN A 346 -19.16 -1.60 -14.50
CA GLN A 346 -18.92 -0.19 -14.10
C GLN A 346 -19.50 0.03 -12.70
N ASP A 347 -18.68 0.55 -11.78
CA ASP A 347 -19.12 0.96 -10.44
C ASP A 347 -19.60 2.43 -10.45
N ASP A 348 -19.59 3.08 -9.28
CA ASP A 348 -19.62 4.54 -9.15
C ASP A 348 -18.20 5.10 -9.30
N ASP A 349 -18.01 6.08 -10.18
CA ASP A 349 -16.73 6.79 -10.33
C ASP A 349 -16.36 7.57 -9.07
N MET A 350 -15.06 7.70 -8.79
CA MET A 350 -14.56 8.56 -7.71
C MET A 350 -14.90 10.03 -7.97
N ALA A 351 -15.08 10.81 -6.90
CA ALA A 351 -15.34 12.26 -7.01
C ALA A 351 -14.22 13.01 -7.76
N GLU A 352 -12.97 12.56 -7.65
CA GLU A 352 -11.77 13.12 -8.26
C GLU A 352 -10.86 12.00 -8.81
N GLY A 353 -9.94 12.35 -9.71
CA GLY A 353 -9.01 11.38 -10.29
C GLY A 353 -7.89 11.02 -9.32
N ARG A 354 -7.39 9.79 -9.33
CA ARG A 354 -6.34 9.37 -8.38
C ARG A 354 -5.38 8.33 -8.95
N THR A 355 -4.10 8.69 -9.07
CA THR A 355 -2.96 7.76 -9.20
C THR A 355 -2.33 7.57 -7.81
N MET A 356 -1.79 6.39 -7.52
CA MET A 356 -1.24 5.98 -6.21
C MET A 356 -2.25 6.10 -5.05
N GLY A 357 -3.55 6.09 -5.36
CA GLY A 357 -4.59 5.94 -4.36
C GLY A 357 -4.58 4.53 -3.79
N GLN A 358 -4.88 4.38 -2.51
CA GLN A 358 -4.79 3.09 -1.81
C GLN A 358 -6.07 2.79 -1.03
N PHE A 359 -6.65 1.60 -1.25
CA PHE A 359 -7.79 1.09 -0.48
C PHE A 359 -7.35 0.44 0.83
N ILE A 360 -7.86 0.95 1.94
CA ILE A 360 -7.77 0.36 3.28
C ILE A 360 -9.18 -0.13 3.67
N ILE A 361 -9.35 -1.43 3.90
CA ILE A 361 -10.64 -1.96 4.35
C ILE A 361 -10.81 -1.72 5.85
N LEU A 362 -11.94 -1.13 6.24
CA LEU A 362 -12.24 -0.79 7.63
C LEU A 362 -12.94 -1.97 8.35
N PRO A 363 -12.92 -2.02 9.69
CA PRO A 363 -13.66 -3.01 10.49
C PRO A 363 -15.17 -3.11 10.18
N THR A 364 -15.77 -2.06 9.61
CA THR A 364 -17.18 -2.00 9.20
C THR A 364 -17.46 -2.61 7.81
N GLY A 365 -16.43 -3.02 7.07
CA GLY A 365 -16.53 -3.48 5.68
C GLY A 365 -16.59 -2.36 4.64
N GLN A 366 -16.69 -1.09 5.06
CA GLN A 366 -16.46 0.05 4.19
C GLN A 366 -14.97 0.18 3.86
N LEU A 367 -14.62 0.77 2.72
CA LEU A 367 -13.24 0.94 2.29
C LEU A 367 -12.87 2.42 2.24
N LEU A 368 -11.72 2.78 2.78
CA LEU A 368 -11.17 4.13 2.73
C LEU A 368 -10.12 4.21 1.60
N VAL A 369 -10.26 5.19 0.71
CA VAL A 369 -9.19 5.58 -0.23
C VAL A 369 -8.42 6.75 0.35
N VAL A 370 -7.11 6.56 0.47
CA VAL A 370 -6.13 7.57 0.87
C VAL A 370 -4.98 7.64 -0.13
N ASN A 371 -4.04 8.56 0.09
CA ASN A 371 -2.84 8.80 -0.73
C ASN A 371 -3.16 9.22 -2.18
N GLY A 372 -2.11 9.54 -2.94
CA GLY A 372 -2.16 9.72 -4.38
C GLY A 372 -2.18 11.16 -4.89
N GLY A 373 -2.14 11.28 -6.22
CA GLY A 373 -2.15 12.54 -6.97
C GLY A 373 -3.28 12.60 -8.00
N LEU A 374 -3.75 13.82 -8.30
CA LEU A 374 -4.71 14.11 -9.36
C LEU A 374 -4.14 13.83 -10.75
N ASN A 375 -2.82 13.94 -10.93
CA ASN A 375 -2.14 13.82 -12.22
C ASN A 375 -0.89 12.93 -12.14
N GLY A 376 -0.60 12.24 -13.24
CA GLY A 376 0.64 11.52 -13.50
C GLY A 376 0.68 10.08 -13.02
N THR A 377 1.87 9.64 -12.63
CA THR A 377 2.14 8.23 -12.30
C THR A 377 2.99 8.09 -11.06
N ALA A 378 3.00 6.87 -10.53
CA ALA A 378 4.10 6.38 -9.70
C ALA A 378 5.45 6.47 -10.42
N GLY A 379 6.54 6.40 -9.65
CA GLY A 379 7.90 6.59 -10.11
C GLY A 379 8.47 7.99 -9.82
N TYR A 380 9.77 8.12 -10.05
CA TYR A 380 10.52 9.36 -10.00
C TYR A 380 11.59 9.39 -11.09
N GLY A 381 12.20 10.55 -11.36
CA GLY A 381 13.35 10.67 -12.24
C GLY A 381 13.91 12.09 -12.27
N ARG A 382 15.14 12.26 -12.76
CA ARG A 382 15.77 13.59 -12.89
C ARG A 382 15.24 14.37 -14.09
N ASN A 383 14.71 13.66 -15.07
CA ASN A 383 14.23 14.17 -16.35
C ASN A 383 13.16 13.20 -16.89
N ASN A 384 12.49 13.59 -17.98
CA ASN A 384 11.77 12.67 -18.85
C ASN A 384 12.23 12.88 -20.32
N ALA A 385 11.48 12.39 -21.31
CA ALA A 385 11.84 12.55 -22.73
C ALA A 385 11.68 13.99 -23.28
N LEU A 386 11.00 14.89 -22.57
CA LEU A 386 10.64 16.26 -23.00
C LEU A 386 11.28 17.35 -22.12
N THR A 387 11.45 17.06 -20.83
CA THR A 387 11.86 18.01 -19.79
C THR A 387 13.19 17.53 -19.17
N PRO A 388 14.30 18.28 -19.31
CA PRO A 388 15.61 17.90 -18.79
C PRO A 388 15.77 18.17 -17.29
N GLU A 389 16.86 17.66 -16.71
CA GLU A 389 17.25 17.91 -15.31
C GLU A 389 17.38 19.42 -15.04
N GLY A 390 16.78 19.86 -13.93
CA GLY A 390 16.67 21.29 -13.58
C GLY A 390 15.52 22.06 -14.24
N GLN A 391 14.70 21.43 -15.09
CA GLN A 391 13.45 22.01 -15.62
C GLN A 391 12.19 21.28 -15.15
N MET A 392 12.34 20.15 -14.43
CA MET A 392 11.25 19.41 -13.80
C MET A 392 10.51 20.30 -12.78
N PRO A 393 9.19 20.55 -12.93
CA PRO A 393 8.47 21.51 -12.08
C PRO A 393 8.19 20.98 -10.67
N PHE A 394 8.24 19.66 -10.46
CA PHE A 394 8.00 18.97 -9.20
C PHE A 394 9.23 18.16 -8.75
N ASP A 395 10.42 18.74 -8.99
CA ASP A 395 11.73 18.20 -8.64
C ASP A 395 12.04 16.86 -9.29
N GLN A 396 11.73 15.74 -8.62
CA GLN A 396 11.95 14.38 -9.14
C GLN A 396 10.64 13.58 -9.31
N SER A 397 9.49 14.15 -8.96
CA SER A 397 8.18 13.47 -9.03
C SER A 397 7.64 13.36 -10.45
N PHE A 398 7.11 12.19 -10.80
CA PHE A 398 6.31 11.97 -12.01
C PHE A 398 4.79 12.18 -11.81
N ALA A 399 4.37 12.70 -10.64
CA ALA A 399 2.99 13.04 -10.30
C ALA A 399 2.85 14.46 -9.74
N SER A 400 1.64 15.03 -9.84
CA SER A 400 1.28 16.32 -9.23
C SER A 400 -0.14 16.33 -8.65
N GLY A 401 -0.47 17.44 -7.96
CA GLY A 401 -1.77 17.65 -7.31
C GLY A 401 -2.09 16.61 -6.23
N PRO A 402 -1.39 16.59 -5.08
CA PRO A 402 -1.64 15.62 -4.02
C PRO A 402 -3.11 15.63 -3.57
N VAL A 403 -3.72 14.44 -3.42
CA VAL A 403 -5.13 14.31 -3.08
C VAL A 403 -5.30 14.12 -1.58
N LEU A 404 -5.35 15.25 -0.88
CA LEU A 404 -5.25 15.34 0.58
C LEU A 404 -6.50 14.88 1.36
N THR A 405 -7.67 14.84 0.71
CA THR A 405 -8.93 14.39 1.33
C THR A 405 -9.15 12.89 1.07
N PRO A 406 -9.50 12.07 2.09
CA PRO A 406 -9.89 10.68 1.87
C PRO A 406 -11.27 10.54 1.20
N GLY A 407 -11.49 9.41 0.52
CA GLY A 407 -12.81 8.98 0.07
C GLY A 407 -13.26 7.73 0.84
N LEU A 408 -14.46 7.75 1.43
CA LEU A 408 -15.11 6.53 1.92
C LEU A 408 -15.93 5.90 0.78
N TYR A 409 -15.78 4.60 0.60
CA TYR A 409 -16.57 3.77 -0.30
C TYR A 409 -17.37 2.76 0.51
N ASP A 410 -18.70 2.75 0.31
CA ASP A 410 -19.59 1.73 0.86
C ASP A 410 -20.03 0.75 -0.25
N PRO A 411 -19.60 -0.54 -0.21
CA PRO A 411 -19.97 -1.52 -1.22
C PRO A 411 -21.47 -1.86 -1.24
N ASN A 412 -22.18 -1.62 -0.13
CA ASN A 412 -23.59 -1.96 0.04
C ASN A 412 -24.52 -0.79 -0.29
N ALA A 413 -23.99 0.44 -0.41
CA ALA A 413 -24.79 1.60 -0.80
C ALA A 413 -25.34 1.46 -2.24
N PRO A 414 -26.51 2.06 -2.53
CA PRO A 414 -27.07 2.11 -3.87
C PRO A 414 -26.10 2.71 -4.89
N LYS A 415 -26.16 2.22 -6.14
CA LYS A 415 -25.41 2.79 -7.25
C LYS A 415 -25.79 4.27 -7.43
N GLY A 416 -24.81 5.13 -7.58
CA GLY A 416 -24.91 6.60 -7.56
C GLY A 416 -24.68 7.23 -6.17
N SER A 417 -24.34 6.44 -5.14
CA SER A 417 -24.18 6.92 -3.76
C SER A 417 -23.13 6.18 -2.93
N ARG A 418 -22.22 5.41 -3.56
CA ARG A 418 -21.20 4.63 -2.84
C ARG A 418 -20.06 5.46 -2.28
N TRP A 419 -19.76 6.62 -2.88
CA TRP A 419 -18.67 7.50 -2.47
C TRP A 419 -19.12 8.64 -1.56
N SER A 420 -18.35 8.92 -0.51
CA SER A 420 -18.53 10.08 0.35
C SER A 420 -17.20 10.54 0.98
N SER A 421 -16.99 11.85 1.07
CA SER A 421 -15.96 12.47 1.92
C SER A 421 -16.59 13.37 3.00
N ALA A 422 -17.89 13.17 3.29
CA ALA A 422 -18.63 14.03 4.20
C ALA A 422 -18.09 13.94 5.64
N GLY A 423 -17.69 15.09 6.21
CA GLY A 423 -17.10 15.17 7.54
C GLY A 423 -15.61 14.83 7.61
N PHE A 424 -14.96 14.49 6.49
CA PHE A 424 -13.52 14.24 6.45
C PHE A 424 -12.74 15.54 6.21
N GLN A 425 -11.63 15.68 6.93
CA GLN A 425 -10.65 16.74 6.75
C GLN A 425 -9.63 16.36 5.67
N ALA A 426 -8.91 17.35 5.15
CA ALA A 426 -7.73 17.12 4.33
C ALA A 426 -6.48 16.99 5.23
N SER A 427 -5.56 16.08 4.90
CA SER A 427 -4.23 16.05 5.52
C SER A 427 -3.40 17.28 5.09
N GLU A 428 -2.47 17.72 5.93
CA GLU A 428 -1.45 18.71 5.56
C GLU A 428 -0.22 18.08 4.86
N ILE A 429 -0.22 16.76 4.60
CA ILE A 429 0.94 15.99 4.15
C ILE A 429 0.72 15.37 2.75
N PRO A 430 1.46 15.79 1.72
CA PRO A 430 1.46 15.17 0.40
C PRO A 430 1.95 13.70 0.38
N ARG A 431 1.03 12.74 0.40
CA ARG A 431 1.30 11.30 0.26
C ARG A 431 1.28 10.87 -1.22
N LEU A 432 2.43 10.94 -1.90
CA LEU A 432 2.61 10.55 -3.31
C LEU A 432 3.38 9.21 -3.40
N TYR A 433 4.29 9.07 -4.36
CA TYR A 433 5.07 7.85 -4.58
C TYR A 433 5.89 7.48 -3.35
N HIS A 434 5.97 6.18 -3.04
CA HIS A 434 6.51 5.64 -1.79
C HIS A 434 5.79 6.11 -0.50
N SER A 435 4.53 6.50 -0.59
CA SER A 435 3.64 6.50 0.58
C SER A 435 2.96 5.14 0.76
N SER A 436 2.59 4.86 2.01
CA SER A 436 1.90 3.64 2.44
C SER A 436 0.80 3.98 3.43
N ALA A 437 -0.25 3.18 3.46
CA ALA A 437 -1.30 3.26 4.47
C ALA A 437 -1.81 1.87 4.88
N ILE A 438 -2.25 1.72 6.13
CA ILE A 438 -2.65 0.43 6.72
C ILE A 438 -3.63 0.60 7.90
N LEU A 439 -4.54 -0.36 8.09
CA LEU A 439 -5.44 -0.40 9.24
C LEU A 439 -4.70 -0.82 10.52
N LEU A 440 -4.88 -0.08 11.62
CA LEU A 440 -4.32 -0.39 12.94
C LEU A 440 -5.30 -1.19 13.83
N PRO A 441 -4.81 -1.88 14.89
CA PRO A 441 -5.66 -2.63 15.83
C PRO A 441 -6.67 -1.77 16.61
N ASP A 442 -6.46 -0.46 16.74
CA ASP A 442 -7.44 0.45 17.33
C ASP A 442 -8.53 0.93 16.35
N GLY A 443 -8.45 0.52 15.07
CA GLY A 443 -9.35 0.93 13.99
C GLY A 443 -8.95 2.24 13.28
N ALA A 444 -7.94 2.97 13.76
CA ALA A 444 -7.41 4.10 13.00
C ALA A 444 -6.69 3.59 11.74
N VAL A 445 -6.58 4.45 10.73
CA VAL A 445 -5.75 4.17 9.55
C VAL A 445 -4.44 4.93 9.70
N MET A 446 -3.32 4.23 9.67
CA MET A 446 -2.00 4.86 9.63
C MET A 446 -1.66 5.23 8.19
N LEU A 447 -1.14 6.44 7.98
CA LEU A 447 -0.53 6.89 6.72
C LEU A 447 0.91 7.34 7.01
N ALA A 448 1.85 6.94 6.17
CA ALA A 448 3.26 7.26 6.34
C ALA A 448 4.02 7.28 4.99
N GLY A 449 5.28 7.71 5.02
CA GLY A 449 6.12 7.81 3.82
C GLY A 449 5.66 8.91 2.87
N SER A 450 5.90 8.71 1.57
CA SER A 450 6.07 9.72 0.51
C SER A 450 7.56 10.05 0.33
N ASN A 451 8.14 9.53 -0.74
CA ASN A 451 9.52 9.75 -1.14
C ASN A 451 9.69 9.64 -2.67
N PRO A 452 9.14 10.57 -3.47
CA PRO A 452 9.32 10.64 -4.92
C PRO A 452 10.72 11.18 -5.31
N ASN A 453 11.76 10.74 -4.59
CA ASN A 453 13.15 11.19 -4.75
C ASN A 453 14.09 9.98 -4.85
N LEU A 454 15.18 10.14 -5.61
CA LEU A 454 16.25 9.16 -5.78
C LEU A 454 16.93 8.77 -4.47
N ASP A 455 17.09 9.74 -3.57
CA ASP A 455 17.68 9.62 -2.24
C ASP A 455 17.00 10.65 -1.31
N VAL A 456 17.32 10.61 -0.02
CA VAL A 456 16.73 11.45 1.02
C VAL A 456 16.91 12.94 0.72
N ASN A 457 15.78 13.63 0.58
CA ASN A 457 15.75 15.09 0.53
C ASN A 457 14.58 15.61 1.38
N THR A 458 14.90 16.01 2.61
CA THR A 458 13.95 16.54 3.59
C THR A 458 13.84 18.08 3.56
N THR A 459 14.46 18.74 2.57
CA THR A 459 14.55 20.20 2.54
C THR A 459 13.26 20.87 2.06
N ASP A 460 12.92 22.02 2.65
CA ASP A 460 11.76 22.84 2.23
C ASP A 460 11.99 23.58 0.89
N ALA A 461 12.98 23.16 0.10
CA ALA A 461 13.24 23.62 -1.26
C ALA A 461 12.66 22.70 -2.33
N VAL A 462 12.24 21.48 -1.94
CA VAL A 462 11.62 20.47 -2.82
C VAL A 462 10.12 20.38 -2.51
N HIS A 463 9.30 20.30 -3.56
CA HIS A 463 7.84 20.28 -3.45
C HIS A 463 7.32 19.03 -2.72
N PHE A 464 7.91 17.88 -3.01
CA PHE A 464 7.53 16.57 -2.47
C PHE A 464 8.74 15.89 -1.81
N LYS A 465 9.18 16.49 -0.71
CA LYS A 465 10.30 16.02 0.10
C LYS A 465 10.06 14.63 0.69
N THR A 466 11.15 13.93 1.03
CA THR A 466 11.11 12.68 1.80
C THR A 466 10.40 12.93 3.14
N GLU A 467 9.35 12.18 3.40
CA GLU A 467 8.50 12.37 4.57
C GLU A 467 8.66 11.21 5.57
N TYR A 468 8.90 11.58 6.84
CA TYR A 468 9.04 10.66 7.97
C TYR A 468 7.90 10.84 9.00
N ARG A 469 7.01 11.83 8.86
CA ARG A 469 5.86 11.95 9.76
C ARG A 469 4.85 10.85 9.47
N GLY A 470 4.52 10.06 10.49
CA GLY A 470 3.39 9.12 10.48
C GLY A 470 2.15 9.80 11.07
N GLU A 471 1.03 9.71 10.38
CA GLU A 471 -0.26 10.27 10.82
C GLU A 471 -1.34 9.19 10.94
N LYS A 472 -2.19 9.29 11.97
CA LYS A 472 -3.44 8.54 12.04
C LYS A 472 -4.55 9.36 11.39
N PHE A 473 -5.31 8.74 10.50
CA PHE A 473 -6.66 9.16 10.18
C PHE A 473 -7.65 8.43 11.10
N TYR A 474 -8.63 9.14 11.62
CA TYR A 474 -9.67 8.60 12.49
C TYR A 474 -11.02 8.50 11.74
N PRO A 475 -11.46 7.31 11.28
CA PRO A 475 -12.75 7.17 10.60
C PRO A 475 -13.96 7.61 11.45
N ALA A 476 -15.10 7.86 10.78
CA ALA A 476 -16.30 8.46 11.39
C ALA A 476 -16.78 7.83 12.72
N TYR A 477 -16.57 6.53 12.92
CA TYR A 477 -16.94 5.82 14.15
C TYR A 477 -16.10 6.20 15.39
N PHE A 478 -15.00 6.95 15.26
CA PHE A 478 -14.30 7.55 16.40
C PHE A 478 -15.12 8.65 17.10
N ALA A 479 -16.21 9.14 16.49
CA ALA A 479 -17.17 10.03 17.15
C ALA A 479 -17.99 9.34 18.26
N ALA A 480 -17.95 8.00 18.34
CA ALA A 480 -18.69 7.25 19.34
C ALA A 480 -18.03 7.37 20.73
N LYS A 481 -18.80 7.86 21.70
CA LYS A 481 -18.40 7.92 23.12
C LYS A 481 -18.09 6.52 23.68
N THR A 482 -18.88 5.54 23.26
CA THR A 482 -18.74 4.13 23.63
C THR A 482 -18.33 3.30 22.43
N ARG A 483 -17.29 2.47 22.58
CA ARG A 483 -16.90 1.44 21.60
C ARG A 483 -17.02 0.04 22.23
N PRO A 484 -17.44 -0.99 21.48
CA PRO A 484 -17.57 -2.35 22.01
C PRO A 484 -16.29 -2.88 22.65
N LYS A 485 -16.45 -3.55 23.81
CA LYS A 485 -15.40 -4.28 24.52
C LYS A 485 -15.86 -5.74 24.63
N PRO A 486 -15.64 -6.55 23.58
CA PRO A 486 -16.05 -7.94 23.57
C PRO A 486 -15.14 -8.79 24.47
N GLU A 487 -15.74 -9.80 25.10
CA GLU A 487 -15.06 -10.81 25.93
C GLU A 487 -15.23 -12.20 25.28
N GLY A 488 -14.25 -13.09 25.43
CA GLY A 488 -14.34 -14.46 24.92
C GLY A 488 -13.93 -14.67 23.46
N VAL A 489 -13.46 -13.62 22.76
CA VAL A 489 -12.88 -13.76 21.41
C VAL A 489 -11.66 -14.70 21.46
N PRO A 490 -11.64 -15.82 20.71
CA PRO A 490 -10.56 -16.78 20.76
C PRO A 490 -9.30 -16.26 20.06
N LYS A 491 -8.12 -16.74 20.46
CA LYS A 491 -6.83 -16.38 19.83
C LYS A 491 -6.48 -17.21 18.58
N VAL A 492 -7.27 -18.23 18.27
CA VAL A 492 -7.16 -19.06 17.06
C VAL A 492 -8.56 -19.27 16.47
N LEU A 493 -8.70 -19.23 15.14
CA LEU A 493 -9.92 -19.59 14.42
C LEU A 493 -9.67 -20.71 13.42
N GLY A 494 -10.50 -21.76 13.47
CA GLY A 494 -10.45 -22.90 12.56
C GLY A 494 -11.28 -22.70 11.29
N TYR A 495 -11.23 -23.68 10.39
CA TYR A 495 -12.05 -23.73 9.17
C TYR A 495 -13.21 -24.71 9.37
N GLY A 496 -14.38 -24.17 9.74
CA GLY A 496 -15.47 -24.94 10.33
C GLY A 496 -15.14 -25.45 11.73
N GLY A 497 -16.00 -26.32 12.27
CA GLY A 497 -15.94 -26.79 13.65
C GLY A 497 -16.85 -26.01 14.59
N ASP A 498 -16.71 -26.25 15.89
CA ASP A 498 -17.64 -25.77 16.92
C ASP A 498 -17.70 -24.24 17.04
N ALA A 499 -18.91 -23.75 17.35
CA ALA A 499 -19.18 -22.34 17.60
C ALA A 499 -18.50 -21.86 18.91
N PHE A 500 -18.27 -20.54 19.01
CA PHE A 500 -17.77 -19.90 20.22
C PHE A 500 -18.65 -18.71 20.63
N ASP A 501 -18.74 -18.45 21.93
CA ASP A 501 -19.54 -17.37 22.48
C ASP A 501 -18.68 -16.12 22.73
N VAL A 502 -19.06 -15.00 22.14
CA VAL A 502 -18.48 -13.67 22.41
C VAL A 502 -19.48 -12.84 23.20
N LYS A 503 -19.11 -12.43 24.42
CA LYS A 503 -19.95 -11.60 25.27
C LYS A 503 -19.68 -10.13 25.04
N VAL A 504 -20.75 -9.34 25.04
CA VAL A 504 -20.70 -7.87 25.03
C VAL A 504 -21.51 -7.39 26.23
N PRO A 505 -20.83 -6.92 27.31
CA PRO A 505 -21.51 -6.36 28.47
C PRO A 505 -22.37 -5.15 28.11
N ALA A 506 -23.47 -4.92 28.85
CA ALA A 506 -24.35 -3.76 28.65
C ALA A 506 -23.60 -2.42 28.65
N SER A 507 -22.51 -2.31 29.42
CA SER A 507 -21.63 -1.12 29.48
C SER A 507 -20.72 -0.90 28.26
N SER A 508 -20.83 -1.75 27.23
CA SER A 508 -20.00 -1.72 26.01
C SER A 508 -20.72 -1.17 24.78
N TYR A 509 -22.00 -0.83 24.87
CA TYR A 509 -22.75 -0.24 23.76
C TYR A 509 -23.84 0.73 24.27
N GLU A 510 -24.45 1.47 23.35
CA GLU A 510 -25.54 2.42 23.61
C GLU A 510 -26.80 2.01 22.82
N GLY A 511 -27.99 2.26 23.38
CA GLY A 511 -29.28 1.93 22.77
C GLY A 511 -29.90 0.62 23.27
N LYS A 512 -30.98 0.16 22.62
CA LYS A 512 -31.68 -1.08 22.99
C LYS A 512 -30.84 -2.33 22.70
N GLY A 513 -30.84 -3.30 23.60
CA GLY A 513 -30.08 -4.55 23.46
C GLY A 513 -30.52 -5.42 22.29
N ASN A 514 -31.84 -5.54 22.06
CA ASN A 514 -32.37 -6.30 20.92
C ASN A 514 -31.95 -5.70 19.57
N ASP A 515 -31.91 -4.36 19.44
CA ASP A 515 -31.48 -3.68 18.21
C ASP A 515 -29.95 -3.72 18.03
N ALA A 516 -29.18 -3.52 19.11
CA ALA A 516 -27.73 -3.61 19.11
C ALA A 516 -27.21 -5.02 18.81
N ALA A 517 -27.88 -6.07 19.32
CA ALA A 517 -27.56 -7.45 19.00
C ALA A 517 -27.90 -7.79 17.54
N LYS A 518 -29.01 -7.24 17.02
CA LYS A 518 -29.41 -7.40 15.61
C LYS A 518 -28.47 -6.71 14.63
N SER A 519 -27.79 -5.64 15.03
CA SER A 519 -26.77 -4.95 14.21
C SER A 519 -25.35 -5.50 14.40
N ALA A 520 -25.17 -6.49 15.28
CA ALA A 520 -23.86 -7.02 15.62
C ALA A 520 -23.20 -7.79 14.47
N GLN A 521 -21.90 -7.56 14.28
CA GLN A 521 -21.06 -8.28 13.34
C GLN A 521 -19.76 -8.70 14.03
N VAL A 522 -19.22 -9.85 13.64
CA VAL A 522 -17.90 -10.32 14.05
C VAL A 522 -17.06 -10.47 12.79
N ASN A 523 -16.13 -9.54 12.59
CA ASN A 523 -15.44 -9.32 11.33
C ASN A 523 -13.95 -9.63 11.48
N VAL A 524 -13.46 -10.59 10.70
CA VAL A 524 -12.05 -10.96 10.62
C VAL A 524 -11.40 -10.12 9.53
N VAL A 525 -10.45 -9.28 9.92
CA VAL A 525 -9.78 -8.33 9.03
C VAL A 525 -8.28 -8.59 9.06
N ARG A 526 -7.69 -8.76 7.89
CA ARG A 526 -6.24 -8.81 7.69
C ARG A 526 -5.81 -7.52 7.00
N PRO A 527 -5.02 -6.64 7.66
CA PRO A 527 -4.56 -5.39 7.06
C PRO A 527 -3.65 -5.57 5.83
N GLY A 528 -2.94 -6.71 5.75
CA GLY A 528 -2.05 -7.05 4.63
C GLY A 528 -0.63 -6.51 4.80
N TRP A 529 0.08 -6.40 3.67
CA TRP A 529 1.37 -5.73 3.52
C TRP A 529 1.20 -4.54 2.58
N THR A 530 1.39 -3.31 3.09
CA THR A 530 1.22 -2.09 2.28
C THR A 530 2.49 -1.73 1.54
N THR A 531 2.38 -1.41 0.24
CA THR A 531 3.40 -0.67 -0.50
C THR A 531 2.84 -0.13 -1.82
N HIS A 532 3.41 0.96 -2.35
CA HIS A 532 3.18 1.42 -3.75
C HIS A 532 1.72 1.61 -4.18
N GLY A 533 0.82 1.98 -3.25
CA GLY A 533 -0.62 2.16 -3.52
C GLY A 533 -1.48 0.90 -3.37
N MET A 534 -0.91 -0.24 -2.97
CA MET A 534 -1.65 -1.50 -2.79
C MET A 534 -1.39 -2.16 -1.42
N ASN A 535 -2.23 -3.14 -1.10
CA ASN A 535 -2.11 -4.00 0.08
C ASN A 535 -2.14 -5.48 -0.33
N MET A 536 -0.99 -6.15 -0.32
CA MET A 536 -0.90 -7.59 -0.59
C MET A 536 -1.53 -8.37 0.56
N GLY A 537 -2.37 -9.37 0.26
CA GLY A 537 -3.04 -10.20 1.25
C GLY A 537 -4.07 -9.49 2.15
N GLN A 538 -4.47 -8.24 1.87
CA GLN A 538 -5.55 -7.58 2.61
C GLN A 538 -6.89 -8.26 2.33
N ARG A 539 -7.57 -8.72 3.39
CA ARG A 539 -8.85 -9.43 3.29
C ARG A 539 -9.79 -9.09 4.45
N PHE A 540 -11.09 -9.15 4.17
CA PHE A 540 -12.16 -9.00 5.14
C PHE A 540 -13.12 -10.18 5.01
N LEU A 541 -13.45 -10.82 6.13
CA LEU A 541 -14.45 -11.87 6.21
C LEU A 541 -15.35 -11.67 7.44
N GLN A 542 -16.66 -11.48 7.22
CA GLN A 542 -17.64 -11.52 8.31
C GLN A 542 -17.96 -12.97 8.65
N LEU A 543 -17.91 -13.31 9.96
CA LEU A 543 -18.36 -14.58 10.50
C LEU A 543 -19.89 -14.58 10.66
N GLU A 544 -20.51 -15.75 10.51
CA GLU A 544 -21.90 -15.92 10.94
C GLU A 544 -21.99 -15.77 12.45
N ASN A 545 -23.01 -15.05 12.91
CA ASN A 545 -23.37 -15.01 14.31
C ASN A 545 -24.89 -14.97 14.48
N THR A 546 -25.36 -15.60 15.55
CA THR A 546 -26.68 -15.35 16.15
C THR A 546 -26.47 -14.83 17.57
N TYR A 547 -27.52 -14.51 18.32
CA TYR A 547 -27.35 -13.80 19.59
C TYR A 547 -28.42 -14.14 20.63
N THR A 548 -28.01 -14.20 21.89
CA THR A 548 -28.89 -14.19 23.06
C THR A 548 -28.73 -12.86 23.80
N VAL A 549 -29.81 -12.10 23.94
CA VAL A 549 -29.86 -10.89 24.77
C VAL A 549 -30.44 -11.23 26.14
N ALA A 550 -29.75 -10.83 27.21
CA ALA A 550 -30.24 -10.95 28.58
C ALA A 550 -30.99 -9.67 29.01
N ASN A 551 -31.89 -9.79 29.99
CA ASN A 551 -32.71 -8.67 30.48
C ASN A 551 -31.89 -7.57 31.21
N ASP A 552 -30.61 -7.82 31.51
CA ASP A 552 -29.66 -6.83 32.03
C ASP A 552 -28.93 -6.04 30.93
N GLY A 553 -29.22 -6.31 29.66
CA GLY A 553 -28.54 -5.72 28.50
C GLY A 553 -27.27 -6.47 28.05
N THR A 554 -26.88 -7.57 28.70
CA THR A 554 -25.74 -8.36 28.23
C THR A 554 -26.11 -9.10 26.94
N ILE A 555 -25.32 -8.93 25.88
CA ILE A 555 -25.47 -9.64 24.62
C ILE A 555 -24.43 -10.78 24.59
N THR A 556 -24.85 -12.00 24.28
CA THR A 556 -23.95 -13.10 23.93
C THR A 556 -24.12 -13.39 22.44
N LEU A 557 -23.08 -13.19 21.65
CA LEU A 557 -23.02 -13.56 20.24
C LEU A 557 -22.55 -15.00 20.14
N HIS A 558 -23.33 -15.86 19.51
CA HIS A 558 -22.96 -17.25 19.18
C HIS A 558 -22.34 -17.24 17.79
N VAL A 559 -21.03 -17.42 17.68
CA VAL A 559 -20.24 -17.12 16.47
C VAL A 559 -19.73 -18.41 15.83
N ALA A 560 -19.82 -18.51 14.50
CA ALA A 560 -19.23 -19.60 13.75
C ALA A 560 -17.71 -19.40 13.56
N GLN A 561 -16.98 -20.51 13.37
CA GLN A 561 -15.61 -20.50 12.86
C GLN A 561 -15.54 -19.94 11.42
N MET A 562 -14.34 -19.80 10.86
CA MET A 562 -14.20 -19.43 9.44
C MET A 562 -14.99 -20.42 8.57
N PRO A 563 -15.52 -20.01 7.39
CA PRO A 563 -16.07 -20.95 6.43
C PRO A 563 -15.06 -22.09 6.12
N PRO A 564 -15.51 -23.33 5.88
CA PRO A 564 -14.62 -24.49 5.73
C PRO A 564 -13.94 -24.54 4.35
N ASN A 565 -13.19 -23.50 4.03
CA ASN A 565 -12.38 -23.35 2.81
C ASN A 565 -11.25 -22.33 3.06
N ALA A 566 -10.02 -22.83 3.23
CA ALA A 566 -8.84 -21.98 3.48
C ALA A 566 -8.45 -21.07 2.29
N ASN A 567 -9.00 -21.27 1.08
CA ASN A 567 -8.75 -20.38 -0.05
C ASN A 567 -9.47 -19.01 0.08
N LEU A 568 -10.57 -18.94 0.84
CA LEU A 568 -11.27 -17.69 1.10
C LEU A 568 -10.44 -16.75 1.98
N PHE A 569 -9.76 -17.31 2.99
CA PHE A 569 -8.97 -16.54 3.94
C PHE A 569 -7.83 -17.43 4.48
N GLN A 570 -6.62 -17.15 4.03
CA GLN A 570 -5.43 -18.01 4.20
C GLN A 570 -4.99 -18.09 5.67
N PRO A 571 -4.31 -19.19 6.09
CA PRO A 571 -3.82 -19.33 7.45
C PRO A 571 -2.77 -18.26 7.78
N GLY A 572 -2.74 -17.81 9.04
CA GLY A 572 -1.87 -16.73 9.50
C GLY A 572 -2.59 -15.59 10.24
N PRO A 573 -1.86 -14.51 10.58
CA PRO A 573 -2.35 -13.46 11.47
C PRO A 573 -3.52 -12.66 10.88
N ALA A 574 -4.45 -12.26 11.74
CA ALA A 574 -5.57 -11.38 11.46
C ALA A 574 -6.07 -10.71 12.74
N PHE A 575 -7.03 -9.79 12.62
CA PHE A 575 -7.69 -9.14 13.75
C PHE A 575 -9.20 -9.37 13.71
N VAL A 576 -9.78 -9.81 14.82
CA VAL A 576 -11.24 -9.91 15.01
C VAL A 576 -11.76 -8.62 15.60
N PHE A 577 -12.67 -7.95 14.90
CA PHE A 577 -13.41 -6.78 15.38
C PHE A 577 -14.87 -7.17 15.62
N VAL A 578 -15.43 -6.75 16.75
CA VAL A 578 -16.89 -6.79 16.98
C VAL A 578 -17.45 -5.41 16.69
N VAL A 579 -18.39 -5.33 15.74
CA VAL A 579 -19.03 -4.08 15.31
C VAL A 579 -20.48 -4.09 15.77
N ILE A 580 -20.92 -3.01 16.42
CA ILE A 580 -22.31 -2.82 16.86
C ILE A 580 -22.75 -1.43 16.43
N ASN A 581 -23.89 -1.31 15.76
CA ASN A 581 -24.42 -0.04 15.23
C ASN A 581 -23.39 0.74 14.36
N GLY A 582 -22.50 0.03 13.65
CA GLY A 582 -21.41 0.62 12.85
C GLY A 582 -20.16 1.03 13.64
N ILE A 583 -20.13 0.82 14.96
CA ILE A 583 -19.02 1.17 15.85
C ILE A 583 -18.18 -0.09 16.16
N PRO A 584 -16.89 -0.14 15.78
CA PRO A 584 -16.04 -1.30 16.04
C PRO A 584 -15.36 -1.25 17.41
N SER A 585 -15.11 -2.43 17.98
CA SER A 585 -14.17 -2.65 19.09
C SER A 585 -12.73 -2.27 18.72
N LYS A 586 -11.78 -2.44 19.64
CA LYS A 586 -10.39 -2.74 19.23
C LYS A 586 -10.36 -4.14 18.59
N GLY A 587 -9.45 -4.36 17.65
CA GLY A 587 -9.21 -5.66 17.03
C GLY A 587 -8.45 -6.58 17.97
N THR A 588 -8.95 -7.79 18.18
CA THR A 588 -8.21 -8.86 18.88
C THR A 588 -7.35 -9.59 17.87
N HIS A 589 -6.02 -9.65 18.07
CA HIS A 589 -5.13 -10.42 17.19
C HIS A 589 -5.38 -11.92 17.35
N VAL A 590 -5.49 -12.63 16.23
CA VAL A 590 -5.74 -14.07 16.14
C VAL A 590 -4.88 -14.71 15.04
N ILE A 591 -4.58 -16.00 15.19
CA ILE A 591 -4.09 -16.84 14.10
C ILE A 591 -5.26 -17.56 13.44
N ILE A 592 -5.34 -17.50 12.10
CA ILE A 592 -6.28 -18.31 11.31
C ILE A 592 -5.59 -19.63 10.95
N GLY A 593 -6.32 -20.75 11.06
CA GLY A 593 -5.80 -22.09 10.76
C GLY A 593 -4.92 -22.68 11.87
N SER A 594 -4.10 -23.68 11.53
CA SER A 594 -3.24 -24.41 12.48
C SER A 594 -1.98 -23.65 12.91
N GLY A 595 -1.69 -22.53 12.24
CA GLY A 595 -0.44 -21.79 12.41
C GLY A 595 0.78 -22.43 11.73
N GLN A 596 0.60 -23.50 10.94
CA GLN A 596 1.65 -24.21 10.22
C GLN A 596 1.47 -24.14 8.70
N ILE A 597 2.54 -24.48 7.96
CA ILE A 597 2.52 -24.63 6.50
C ILE A 597 2.16 -26.08 6.18
N GLU A 598 0.88 -26.35 6.02
CA GLU A 598 0.29 -27.67 5.81
C GLU A 598 -1.14 -27.56 5.24
N GLU A 599 -1.67 -28.65 4.69
CA GLU A 599 -3.08 -28.75 4.31
C GLU A 599 -3.97 -28.51 5.55
N GLN A 600 -4.73 -27.42 5.53
CA GLN A 600 -5.41 -26.92 6.72
C GLN A 600 -6.60 -27.82 7.12
N PRO A 601 -6.72 -28.23 8.40
CA PRO A 601 -7.84 -29.05 8.85
C PRO A 601 -9.20 -28.39 8.61
N LEU A 602 -10.03 -29.01 7.77
CA LEU A 602 -11.41 -28.59 7.51
C LEU A 602 -12.40 -29.42 8.35
N SER A 603 -13.34 -28.75 8.99
CA SER A 603 -14.45 -29.34 9.75
C SER A 603 -15.81 -28.90 9.19
N ALA A 604 -16.88 -29.58 9.56
CA ALA A 604 -18.22 -29.16 9.15
C ALA A 604 -18.57 -27.75 9.68
N ARG A 605 -19.28 -26.95 8.88
CA ARG A 605 -19.85 -25.66 9.33
C ARG A 605 -20.89 -25.91 10.42
N THR A 606 -20.71 -25.29 11.57
CA THR A 606 -21.65 -25.38 12.70
C THR A 606 -23.03 -24.82 12.38
N VAL A 607 -24.06 -25.33 13.04
CA VAL A 607 -25.42 -24.78 13.01
C VAL A 607 -25.63 -23.97 14.27
N LEU A 608 -25.67 -22.64 14.12
CA LEU A 608 -25.84 -21.72 15.25
C LEU A 608 -27.24 -21.84 15.88
N PRO A 609 -27.37 -21.61 17.20
CA PRO A 609 -28.67 -21.54 17.86
C PRO A 609 -29.52 -20.39 17.30
N GLN A 610 -30.85 -20.47 17.40
CA GLN A 610 -31.72 -19.36 17.03
C GLN A 610 -31.52 -18.17 17.98
N SER A 611 -31.56 -16.94 17.46
CA SER A 611 -31.41 -15.75 18.30
C SER A 611 -32.55 -15.62 19.32
N VAL A 612 -32.21 -15.21 20.54
CA VAL A 612 -33.12 -15.02 21.68
C VAL A 612 -33.12 -13.54 22.07
N LEU A 613 -34.33 -12.98 22.20
CA LEU A 613 -34.55 -11.58 22.56
C LEU A 613 -34.82 -11.42 24.06
N ALA A 614 -34.37 -10.30 24.63
CA ALA A 614 -34.74 -9.83 25.96
C ALA A 614 -36.08 -9.08 25.93
N SER A 615 -36.60 -8.71 27.11
CA SER A 615 -37.66 -7.71 27.24
C SER A 615 -37.27 -6.36 26.62
N ASP A 616 -38.24 -5.61 26.08
CA ASP A 616 -38.02 -4.35 25.35
C ASP A 616 -37.29 -3.23 26.12
N ASP A 617 -37.23 -3.34 27.45
CA ASP A 617 -36.53 -2.44 28.36
C ASP A 617 -35.02 -2.73 28.49
N ALA A 618 -34.53 -3.86 27.96
CA ALA A 618 -33.12 -4.23 28.01
C ALA A 618 -32.29 -3.30 27.10
N ALA A 619 -31.32 -2.60 27.69
CA ALA A 619 -30.56 -1.54 27.02
C ALA A 619 -29.09 -1.52 27.46
N GLY A 620 -28.24 -0.97 26.59
CA GLY A 620 -26.83 -0.71 26.90
C GLY A 620 -26.69 0.42 27.91
N SER A 621 -26.01 0.15 29.03
CA SER A 621 -25.84 1.06 30.15
C SER A 621 -24.69 2.06 30.00
N ALA A 622 -24.04 2.12 28.83
CA ALA A 622 -22.92 3.03 28.62
C ALA A 622 -23.33 4.52 28.60
N SER A 623 -24.59 4.81 28.25
CA SER A 623 -25.15 6.16 28.19
C SER A 623 -25.63 6.71 29.54
N THR A 624 -25.78 5.89 30.59
CA THR A 624 -26.45 6.30 31.84
C THR A 624 -25.53 6.94 32.88
N ASN A 625 -24.32 7.37 32.50
CA ASN A 625 -23.28 7.84 33.42
C ASN A 625 -23.02 9.36 33.36
N THR A 626 -24.04 10.14 32.97
CA THR A 626 -24.08 11.61 33.13
C THR A 626 -25.41 12.03 33.75
N ASP A 627 -25.34 12.94 34.73
CA ASP A 627 -26.45 13.67 35.34
C ASP A 627 -27.52 12.85 36.08
N ALA A 628 -27.07 11.94 36.95
CA ALA A 628 -27.87 11.43 38.07
C ALA A 628 -27.96 12.44 39.24
N ASP A 629 -28.27 13.71 38.95
CA ASP A 629 -28.42 14.78 39.96
C ASP A 629 -29.85 14.79 40.53
N SER A 630 -29.98 14.33 41.77
CA SER A 630 -31.26 14.10 42.43
C SER A 630 -31.91 15.42 42.88
N LYS A 631 -32.89 15.89 42.10
CA LYS A 631 -33.68 17.10 42.41
C LYS A 631 -34.68 16.88 43.56
N ASP A 632 -34.18 16.95 44.79
CA ASP A 632 -34.93 17.61 45.87
C ASP A 632 -34.41 19.05 45.98
N GLY A 633 -35.31 20.00 46.24
CA GLY A 633 -34.99 21.43 46.15
C GLY A 633 -35.27 22.20 47.43
N ASP A 634 -34.34 23.06 47.82
CA ASP A 634 -34.69 24.35 48.44
C ASP A 634 -33.64 25.43 48.08
N SER A 635 -33.91 26.66 48.46
CA SER A 635 -33.26 27.87 47.96
C SER A 635 -32.53 28.65 49.06
N SER A 636 -31.27 28.99 48.81
CA SER A 636 -30.63 30.19 49.38
C SER A 636 -29.39 30.57 48.57
N GLY A 637 -29.14 31.87 48.43
CA GLY A 637 -28.06 32.38 47.57
C GLY A 637 -26.78 32.74 48.33
N SER A 638 -25.64 32.62 47.65
CA SER A 638 -24.36 33.20 48.08
C SER A 638 -23.58 33.72 46.87
N SER A 639 -22.75 34.76 47.07
CA SER A 639 -22.16 35.54 45.98
C SER A 639 -20.84 34.96 45.45
N SER A 640 -20.63 35.08 44.13
CA SER A 640 -19.53 34.43 43.42
C SER A 640 -18.25 35.27 43.41
N ASN A 641 -17.13 34.69 43.87
CA ASN A 641 -15.82 35.37 43.98
C ASN A 641 -15.02 35.41 42.66
N VAL A 642 -15.69 35.37 41.50
CA VAL A 642 -15.08 35.23 40.16
C VAL A 642 -14.09 36.36 39.84
N GLY A 643 -14.38 37.59 40.29
CA GLY A 643 -13.56 38.77 39.98
C GLY A 643 -12.11 38.76 40.52
N LYS A 644 -11.75 37.85 41.44
CA LYS A 644 -10.39 37.78 42.02
C LYS A 644 -9.44 36.83 41.29
N ILE A 645 -9.96 35.84 40.57
CA ILE A 645 -9.13 34.83 39.87
C ILE A 645 -8.58 35.40 38.55
N ALA A 646 -9.40 36.15 37.80
CA ALA A 646 -9.01 36.75 36.53
C ALA A 646 -7.78 37.69 36.63
N ALA A 647 -7.65 38.44 37.74
CA ALA A 647 -6.54 39.36 37.97
C ALA A 647 -5.19 38.64 38.13
N ILE A 648 -5.18 37.42 38.66
CA ILE A 648 -3.95 36.63 38.86
C ILE A 648 -3.51 35.98 37.54
N ALA A 649 -4.45 35.44 36.76
CA ALA A 649 -4.17 34.83 35.47
C ALA A 649 -3.49 35.81 34.48
N GLY A 650 -3.98 37.06 34.41
CA GLY A 650 -3.41 38.10 33.54
C GLY A 650 -1.95 38.43 33.85
N ALA A 651 -1.58 38.46 35.14
CA ALA A 651 -0.20 38.74 35.57
C ALA A 651 0.78 37.62 35.19
N VAL A 652 0.35 36.36 35.31
CA VAL A 652 1.17 35.18 34.94
C VAL A 652 1.38 35.11 33.42
N GLY A 653 0.34 35.37 32.63
CA GLY A 653 0.43 35.39 31.16
C GLY A 653 1.42 36.43 30.63
N ALA A 654 1.41 37.64 31.18
CA ALA A 654 2.36 38.69 30.81
C ALA A 654 3.82 38.31 31.10
N LEU A 655 4.07 37.62 32.21
CA LEU A 655 5.43 37.18 32.59
C LEU A 655 5.95 36.07 31.66
N ALA A 656 5.09 35.13 31.27
CA ALA A 656 5.45 34.07 30.33
C ALA A 656 5.85 34.61 28.94
N ILE A 657 5.09 35.58 28.41
CA ILE A 657 5.37 36.23 27.12
C ILE A 657 6.73 36.95 27.15
N ALA A 658 7.06 37.63 28.26
CA ALA A 658 8.35 38.29 28.43
C ALA A 658 9.54 37.29 28.42
N ILE A 659 9.38 36.13 29.06
CA ILE A 659 10.40 35.07 29.09
C ILE A 659 10.60 34.46 27.69
N VAL A 660 9.53 34.16 26.95
CA VAL A 660 9.61 33.67 25.57
C VAL A 660 10.28 34.69 24.65
N GLY A 661 9.94 35.98 24.78
CA GLY A 661 10.60 37.06 24.03
C GLY A 661 12.10 37.14 24.30
N LEU A 662 12.52 36.98 25.56
CA LEU A 662 13.93 36.94 25.95
C LEU A 662 14.65 35.72 25.31
N PHE A 663 14.01 34.55 25.36
CA PHE A 663 14.54 33.29 24.82
C PHE A 663 14.73 33.36 23.29
N VAL A 664 13.75 33.86 22.55
CA VAL A 664 13.85 34.10 21.08
C VAL A 664 14.97 35.09 20.76
N CYS A 665 15.14 36.14 21.57
CA CYS A 665 16.21 37.11 21.39
C CYS A 665 17.60 36.50 21.63
N LEU A 666 17.75 35.65 22.64
CA LEU A 666 18.98 34.88 22.90
C LEU A 666 19.28 33.87 21.78
N MET A 667 18.28 33.15 21.27
CA MET A 667 18.47 32.23 20.13
C MET A 667 18.89 32.97 18.85
N ARG A 668 18.27 34.11 18.53
CA ARG A 668 18.71 34.97 17.41
C ARG A 668 20.16 35.44 17.59
N ARG A 669 20.58 35.76 18.82
CA ARG A 669 21.96 36.17 19.16
C ARG A 669 22.98 35.00 19.19
N ARG A 670 22.50 33.75 19.26
CA ARG A 670 23.32 32.53 19.10
C ARG A 670 23.51 32.20 17.61
N ASN A 671 22.44 32.24 16.83
CA ASN A 671 22.45 31.84 15.41
C ASN A 671 23.22 32.82 14.52
N SER A 672 23.32 34.10 14.87
CA SER A 672 24.19 35.06 14.16
C SER A 672 25.68 34.70 14.27
N LYS A 673 26.14 34.15 15.40
CA LYS A 673 27.52 33.67 15.56
C LYS A 673 27.81 32.41 14.74
N ILE A 674 26.83 31.50 14.62
CA ILE A 674 26.95 30.28 13.80
C ILE A 674 27.08 30.65 12.31
N ARG A 675 26.28 31.61 11.82
CA ARG A 675 26.35 32.09 10.43
C ARG A 675 27.72 32.70 10.06
N ALA A 676 28.42 33.32 11.01
CA ALA A 676 29.78 33.81 10.79
C ALA A 676 30.82 32.67 10.61
N GLY A 677 30.68 31.56 11.33
CA GLY A 677 31.56 30.39 11.18
C GLY A 677 31.40 29.69 9.83
N ILE A 678 30.16 29.53 9.36
CA ILE A 678 29.86 28.86 8.08
C ILE A 678 30.41 29.65 6.87
N ALA A 679 30.46 30.99 6.96
CA ALA A 679 31.05 31.83 5.92
C ALA A 679 32.57 31.59 5.76
N ALA A 680 33.31 31.33 6.84
CA ALA A 680 34.74 31.03 6.79
C ALA A 680 35.04 29.68 6.13
N GLY A 681 34.17 28.67 6.33
CA GLY A 681 34.35 27.33 5.76
C GLY A 681 34.34 27.27 4.23
N LYS A 682 33.64 28.18 3.55
CA LYS A 682 33.57 28.22 2.08
C LYS A 682 34.78 28.87 1.39
N ALA A 683 35.71 29.48 2.13
CA ALA A 683 36.87 30.17 1.54
C ALA A 683 38.06 29.24 1.19
N ASN A 684 38.07 27.99 1.69
CA ASN A 684 39.25 27.10 1.67
C ASN A 684 39.10 25.86 0.76
N ARG A 685 38.46 26.00 -0.41
CA ARG A 685 38.57 25.02 -1.51
C ARG A 685 39.05 25.71 -2.80
N LYS A 686 40.37 25.69 -3.02
CA LYS A 686 40.97 25.94 -4.34
C LYS A 686 41.08 24.61 -5.10
N PRO A 687 40.56 24.48 -6.33
CA PRO A 687 40.91 23.36 -7.20
C PRO A 687 42.36 23.55 -7.69
N THR A 688 43.18 22.51 -7.59
CA THR A 688 44.52 22.48 -8.19
C THR A 688 44.60 21.31 -9.17
N LEU A 689 44.52 21.63 -10.46
CA LEU A 689 44.81 20.69 -11.54
C LEU A 689 45.41 21.50 -12.70
N ASN A 690 46.65 21.20 -13.04
CA ASN A 690 47.35 21.81 -14.17
C ASN A 690 46.94 21.08 -15.45
N LEU A 691 46.51 21.83 -16.47
CA LEU A 691 46.57 21.43 -17.88
C LEU A 691 47.09 22.65 -18.68
N GLY A 692 48.01 22.39 -19.61
CA GLY A 692 48.89 23.42 -20.19
C GLY A 692 48.35 24.12 -21.44
N ASP A 693 49.14 25.08 -21.93
CA ASP A 693 48.85 25.89 -23.12
C ASP A 693 48.62 25.08 -24.40
N ALA A 694 47.47 25.34 -25.05
CA ALA A 694 47.31 25.30 -26.50
C ALA A 694 46.11 26.20 -26.88
N GLY A 695 46.37 27.49 -27.16
CA GLY A 695 45.30 28.46 -27.44
C GLY A 695 45.05 28.74 -28.92
N TYR A 696 43.87 29.25 -29.24
CA TYR A 696 43.64 30.15 -30.38
C TYR A 696 42.54 31.18 -30.05
N LYS A 697 42.47 32.28 -30.81
CA LYS A 697 41.57 33.44 -30.57
C LYS A 697 40.62 33.72 -31.74
N VAL A 698 39.73 34.70 -31.52
CA VAL A 698 38.80 35.35 -32.48
C VAL A 698 37.51 34.53 -32.70
N ALA A 699 36.29 34.92 -32.31
CA ALA A 699 35.56 36.20 -32.10
C ALA A 699 34.74 36.68 -33.31
N GLY A 700 33.53 37.17 -33.04
CA GLY A 700 32.58 37.69 -34.03
C GLY A 700 31.13 37.52 -33.57
N ALA A 701 30.27 38.51 -33.84
CA ALA A 701 28.84 38.48 -33.53
C ALA A 701 28.05 39.23 -34.63
N GLU A 702 26.71 39.13 -34.54
CA GLU A 702 25.65 39.91 -35.22
C GLU A 702 24.81 39.22 -36.32
N VAL A 703 23.53 39.02 -35.97
CA VAL A 703 22.30 39.46 -36.67
C VAL A 703 22.23 39.38 -38.22
N TYR A 704 21.26 38.61 -38.74
CA TYR A 704 20.14 39.12 -39.58
C TYR A 704 19.01 38.08 -39.71
N ALA A 705 17.91 38.39 -40.42
CA ALA A 705 16.59 37.80 -40.18
C ALA A 705 15.91 37.10 -41.39
N ALA A 706 15.05 36.12 -41.04
CA ALA A 706 13.81 35.64 -41.67
C ALA A 706 13.65 35.57 -43.22
N VAL A 707 13.30 34.38 -43.71
CA VAL A 707 12.19 34.11 -44.67
C VAL A 707 11.91 32.58 -44.73
N ALA A 708 10.69 32.18 -45.08
CA ALA A 708 10.24 30.79 -45.27
C ALA A 708 9.21 30.73 -46.43
N PRO A 709 8.66 29.56 -46.87
CA PRO A 709 8.97 28.17 -46.50
C PRO A 709 9.25 27.25 -47.72
N ARG A 710 9.69 26.00 -47.48
CA ARG A 710 9.38 24.83 -48.35
C ARG A 710 9.70 23.50 -47.65
N SER A 711 8.80 22.53 -47.81
CA SER A 711 8.86 21.16 -47.29
C SER A 711 8.37 20.18 -48.38
N PRO A 712 8.55 18.85 -48.27
CA PRO A 712 9.22 18.10 -47.21
C PRO A 712 10.43 17.27 -47.71
N GLY A 713 11.23 16.76 -46.77
CA GLY A 713 12.26 15.74 -47.03
C GLY A 713 12.53 14.94 -45.76
N PHE A 714 12.39 13.61 -45.82
CA PHE A 714 12.71 12.72 -44.70
C PHE A 714 14.23 12.63 -44.51
N GLY A 715 14.71 12.77 -43.27
CA GLY A 715 16.10 12.56 -42.89
C GLY A 715 16.19 12.39 -41.38
N GLY A 716 16.70 11.24 -40.92
CA GLY A 716 16.81 10.93 -39.49
C GLY A 716 17.95 11.70 -38.82
N TYR A 717 17.67 12.29 -37.66
CA TYR A 717 18.68 12.94 -36.82
C TYR A 717 19.00 12.08 -35.60
N SER A 718 20.19 11.48 -35.58
CA SER A 718 20.84 11.04 -34.34
C SER A 718 21.57 12.23 -33.72
N ALA A 719 21.07 12.75 -32.61
CA ALA A 719 21.77 13.78 -31.83
C ALA A 719 22.76 13.13 -30.84
N PRO A 720 23.97 13.68 -30.66
CA PRO A 720 24.91 13.18 -29.66
C PRO A 720 24.45 13.62 -28.26
N VAL A 721 24.25 12.65 -27.36
CA VAL A 721 24.08 12.89 -25.93
C VAL A 721 25.46 13.11 -25.31
N GLY A 722 25.63 14.17 -24.52
CA GLY A 722 26.86 14.43 -23.77
C GLY A 722 26.89 13.65 -22.46
N ASP A 723 28.09 13.24 -22.02
CA ASP A 723 28.25 12.39 -20.84
C ASP A 723 27.75 13.05 -19.54
N GLY A 724 26.99 12.27 -18.77
CA GLY A 724 26.29 12.71 -17.57
C GLY A 724 25.93 11.51 -16.68
N ASP A 725 26.95 10.72 -16.32
CA ASP A 725 26.77 9.42 -15.68
C ASP A 725 26.34 9.51 -14.21
N SER A 726 25.03 9.40 -14.01
CA SER A 726 24.42 8.93 -12.76
C SER A 726 23.06 8.31 -13.10
N GLN A 727 23.00 6.98 -13.12
CA GLN A 727 21.90 6.22 -13.70
C GLN A 727 21.41 5.10 -12.78
N VAL A 728 20.31 5.38 -12.10
CA VAL A 728 19.48 4.43 -11.33
C VAL A 728 18.59 3.59 -12.27
N PHE A 729 18.55 3.96 -13.55
CA PHE A 729 17.89 3.24 -14.64
C PHE A 729 18.97 2.81 -15.63
N LEU A 730 19.30 1.51 -15.68
CA LEU A 730 20.54 1.02 -16.28
C LEU A 730 20.57 1.26 -17.81
N THR A 731 21.61 1.95 -18.30
CA THR A 731 21.94 1.95 -19.73
C THR A 731 22.49 0.59 -20.14
N HIS A 732 21.63 -0.29 -20.62
CA HIS A 732 22.04 -1.52 -21.30
C HIS A 732 22.74 -1.24 -22.65
N LYS A 733 24.03 -0.88 -22.57
CA LYS A 733 25.02 -1.25 -23.61
C LYS A 733 25.66 -2.55 -23.13
N GLY A 734 25.43 -3.64 -23.88
CA GLY A 734 25.73 -4.98 -23.39
C GLY A 734 27.23 -5.25 -23.19
N SER A 735 27.59 -5.72 -21.99
CA SER A 735 28.78 -6.54 -21.75
C SER A 735 28.57 -7.43 -20.52
N ASP A 736 28.80 -8.73 -20.73
CA ASP A 736 29.35 -9.74 -19.82
C ASP A 736 28.83 -9.84 -18.36
N ALA A 737 27.83 -10.71 -18.19
CA ALA A 737 27.46 -11.33 -16.90
C ALA A 737 27.09 -12.82 -17.07
N TRP A 738 27.82 -13.56 -17.90
CA TRP A 738 27.51 -14.96 -18.29
C TRP A 738 28.72 -15.91 -18.23
N SER A 739 29.24 -16.21 -17.04
CA SER A 739 29.86 -17.53 -16.79
C SER A 739 29.98 -17.86 -15.30
N HIS A 740 29.29 -18.91 -14.85
CA HIS A 740 29.84 -19.93 -13.94
C HIS A 740 28.84 -21.10 -13.79
N SER A 741 28.81 -21.98 -14.79
CA SER A 741 28.36 -23.37 -14.59
C SER A 741 29.59 -24.26 -14.57
N GLN A 742 30.02 -24.69 -13.38
CA GLN A 742 31.01 -25.75 -13.27
C GLN A 742 30.34 -27.07 -13.70
N ARG A 743 30.73 -27.59 -14.86
CA ARG A 743 30.37 -28.96 -15.26
C ARG A 743 31.28 -29.93 -14.53
N ASP A 744 30.75 -30.58 -13.51
CA ASP A 744 31.35 -31.80 -12.97
C ASP A 744 31.35 -32.91 -14.05
N SER A 745 32.33 -33.81 -14.02
CA SER A 745 32.71 -34.61 -15.18
C SER A 745 32.63 -36.12 -14.95
N SER A 746 31.61 -36.78 -15.54
CA SER A 746 31.60 -38.23 -15.70
C SER A 746 30.82 -38.72 -16.93
N VAL A 747 31.50 -39.50 -17.79
CA VAL A 747 31.08 -40.81 -18.36
C VAL A 747 29.60 -40.98 -18.77
N SER A 748 29.17 -41.37 -19.98
CA SER A 748 29.80 -41.77 -21.26
C SER A 748 28.69 -41.78 -22.35
N GLY A 749 28.92 -41.49 -23.64
CA GLY A 749 29.40 -42.48 -24.64
C GLY A 749 28.28 -42.85 -25.64
N TRP A 750 28.66 -43.46 -26.79
CA TRP A 750 27.80 -43.97 -27.88
C TRP A 750 27.18 -42.98 -28.90
N ASP A 751 27.96 -42.77 -29.97
CA ASP A 751 27.61 -43.02 -31.39
C ASP A 751 26.53 -42.24 -32.16
N ALA A 752 26.71 -42.30 -33.49
CA ALA A 752 26.13 -41.46 -34.54
C ALA A 752 25.04 -42.26 -35.34
N PRO A 753 24.48 -41.83 -36.51
CA PRO A 753 25.02 -40.91 -37.51
C PRO A 753 24.10 -39.83 -38.12
N VAL A 754 24.73 -38.94 -38.87
CA VAL A 754 24.11 -37.95 -39.76
C VAL A 754 23.59 -38.61 -41.05
N GLN A 755 22.45 -38.13 -41.57
CA GLN A 755 22.12 -38.16 -43.00
C GLN A 755 21.54 -36.79 -43.42
N GLY A 756 21.72 -36.41 -44.68
CA GLY A 756 21.20 -35.15 -45.21
C GLY A 756 21.14 -35.11 -46.74
N TYR A 757 20.15 -34.39 -47.26
CA TYR A 757 19.89 -34.02 -48.66
C TYR A 757 19.12 -32.68 -48.64
N GLY A 758 19.10 -31.85 -49.70
CA GLY A 758 19.75 -32.04 -50.99
C GLY A 758 19.30 -31.11 -52.13
N ALA A 759 19.07 -29.82 -51.86
CA ALA A 759 18.86 -28.72 -52.84
C ALA A 759 17.59 -28.74 -53.75
N GLY A 760 17.18 -27.55 -54.19
CA GLY A 760 16.14 -27.31 -55.20
C GLY A 760 15.85 -25.81 -55.38
N TYR A 761 16.01 -25.29 -56.61
CA TYR A 761 15.77 -23.88 -57.01
C TYR A 761 14.61 -23.80 -58.02
N GLY A 762 13.91 -22.66 -58.10
CA GLY A 762 12.86 -22.37 -59.09
C GLY A 762 12.35 -20.92 -59.03
N ASP A 763 11.84 -20.39 -60.14
CA ASP A 763 11.66 -18.95 -60.39
C ASP A 763 10.21 -18.38 -60.27
N TYR A 764 10.14 -17.04 -60.28
CA TYR A 764 9.00 -16.09 -60.34
C TYR A 764 8.03 -16.30 -61.55
N PRO A 765 6.82 -15.63 -61.70
CA PRO A 765 6.47 -14.25 -61.28
C PRO A 765 4.96 -14.05 -60.78
N PRO A 766 4.12 -13.00 -61.08
CA PRO A 766 3.39 -12.28 -59.99
C PRO A 766 1.86 -11.95 -60.18
N MET A 767 1.30 -11.17 -59.23
CA MET A 767 0.01 -10.40 -59.21
C MET A 767 -1.35 -11.12 -59.00
N HIS A 768 -2.24 -10.55 -58.15
CA HIS A 768 -3.58 -10.00 -58.52
C HIS A 768 -4.41 -9.39 -57.34
N SER A 769 -5.34 -8.47 -57.66
CA SER A 769 -6.41 -7.83 -56.84
C SER A 769 -7.56 -7.38 -57.79
N PRO A 770 -8.68 -6.71 -57.39
CA PRO A 770 -9.32 -6.41 -56.08
C PRO A 770 -10.61 -7.29 -55.91
N PRO A 771 -11.90 -6.89 -55.66
CA PRO A 771 -12.65 -5.58 -55.44
C PRO A 771 -12.80 -5.22 -53.92
N ALA A 772 -13.54 -4.23 -53.35
CA ALA A 772 -14.67 -3.30 -53.67
C ALA A 772 -16.13 -3.87 -53.53
N ALA A 773 -17.23 -3.15 -53.21
CA ALA A 773 -17.60 -1.86 -52.53
C ALA A 773 -19.18 -1.80 -52.43
N PRO A 774 -19.94 -0.68 -52.19
CA PRO A 774 -19.74 0.63 -51.51
C PRO A 774 -20.91 1.04 -50.53
N TYR A 775 -20.99 2.34 -50.14
CA TYR A 775 -22.08 3.09 -49.43
C TYR A 775 -22.28 2.87 -47.90
N GLY A 776 -22.61 3.86 -47.05
CA GLY A 776 -22.42 5.32 -47.11
C GLY A 776 -23.66 6.24 -47.17
N TYR A 777 -24.14 6.79 -46.03
CA TYR A 777 -24.60 8.19 -45.81
C TYR A 777 -25.01 8.46 -44.32
N SER A 778 -25.31 9.72 -43.97
CA SER A 778 -25.76 10.26 -42.65
C SER A 778 -26.80 11.39 -42.89
N PRO A 779 -27.36 12.20 -41.94
CA PRO A 779 -27.28 12.25 -40.46
C PRO A 779 -28.65 12.58 -39.74
N SER A 780 -28.58 13.00 -38.45
CA SER A 780 -29.38 14.05 -37.75
C SER A 780 -30.55 13.76 -36.76
N HIS A 781 -30.31 14.16 -35.50
CA HIS A 781 -31.10 14.89 -34.47
C HIS A 781 -32.58 14.63 -34.07
N SER A 782 -32.76 14.55 -32.72
CA SER A 782 -33.85 15.09 -31.84
C SER A 782 -35.30 14.55 -32.00
N ALA A 783 -36.04 14.15 -30.95
CA ALA A 783 -36.39 14.93 -29.75
C ALA A 783 -37.01 14.07 -28.60
N ASN A 784 -37.40 14.71 -27.49
CA ASN A 784 -38.11 14.19 -26.30
C ASN A 784 -39.51 14.92 -26.20
N PRO A 785 -40.47 14.69 -25.26
CA PRO A 785 -40.57 13.71 -24.16
C PRO A 785 -42.01 13.12 -23.91
N SER A 786 -42.22 12.54 -22.71
CA SER A 786 -43.41 12.69 -21.79
C SER A 786 -44.53 11.61 -21.66
N TYR A 787 -44.75 11.18 -20.39
CA TYR A 787 -45.99 10.70 -19.71
C TYR A 787 -46.72 9.44 -20.27
N SER A 788 -47.57 8.69 -19.52
CA SER A 788 -48.16 8.81 -18.16
C SER A 788 -48.38 7.44 -17.46
N ASP A 789 -48.90 7.48 -16.22
CA ASP A 789 -49.19 6.37 -15.28
C ASP A 789 -50.21 5.29 -15.73
N PHE A 790 -50.18 4.08 -15.12
CA PHE A 790 -51.13 3.67 -14.04
C PHE A 790 -51.04 2.19 -13.55
N HIS A 791 -51.23 2.04 -12.23
CA HIS A 791 -51.76 0.89 -11.45
C HIS A 791 -51.08 -0.50 -11.30
N ASN A 792 -51.27 -1.00 -10.06
CA ASN A 792 -50.98 -2.30 -9.41
C ASN A 792 -52.36 -3.01 -9.18
N PRO A 793 -52.56 -4.18 -8.50
CA PRO A 793 -51.66 -5.25 -8.01
C PRO A 793 -52.15 -6.72 -8.21
N SER A 794 -51.39 -7.69 -7.65
CA SER A 794 -51.79 -9.06 -7.22
C SER A 794 -52.10 -10.09 -8.33
N GLN A 795 -51.73 -11.39 -8.24
CA GLN A 795 -52.07 -12.39 -7.22
C GLN A 795 -51.01 -13.53 -7.11
N SER A 796 -51.27 -14.56 -6.27
CA SER A 796 -50.39 -15.72 -6.03
C SER A 796 -51.22 -17.02 -5.79
N PRO A 797 -50.56 -18.18 -5.54
CA PRO A 797 -50.36 -19.32 -6.46
C PRO A 797 -51.52 -20.36 -6.41
N PRO A 798 -51.42 -21.58 -7.01
CA PRO A 798 -50.87 -22.75 -6.27
C PRO A 798 -50.14 -23.79 -7.21
N PRO A 799 -50.12 -25.15 -7.04
CA PRO A 799 -48.83 -25.86 -6.87
C PRO A 799 -48.61 -27.20 -7.65
N GLY A 800 -47.43 -27.82 -7.50
CA GLY A 800 -47.10 -29.21 -7.90
C GLY A 800 -45.94 -29.32 -8.93
N ALA A 801 -45.18 -30.42 -9.03
CA ALA A 801 -45.19 -31.70 -8.30
C ALA A 801 -43.75 -32.33 -8.23
N ARG A 802 -43.61 -33.58 -7.75
CA ARG A 802 -42.33 -34.28 -7.48
C ARG A 802 -41.86 -35.22 -8.60
N TYR A 803 -40.61 -35.71 -8.44
CA TYR A 803 -39.89 -36.76 -9.21
C TYR A 803 -39.43 -36.30 -10.61
N GLY A 804 -38.26 -36.68 -11.13
CA GLY A 804 -37.19 -37.62 -10.70
C GLY A 804 -36.58 -38.29 -11.95
N PRO A 805 -35.51 -39.09 -11.87
CA PRO A 805 -34.71 -39.48 -10.70
C PRO A 805 -33.53 -38.53 -10.41
#